data_AF-A0A8J3ERB3-F1
#
_entry.id   AF-A0A8J3ERB3-F1
#
_cell.length_a   1.000
_cell.length_b   1.000
_cell.length_c   1.000
_cell.angle_alpha   90.00
_cell.angle_beta   90.00
_cell.angle_gamma   90.00
#
_symmetry.space_group_name_H-M   'P 1'
#
loop_
_entity.id
_entity.type
_entity.pdbx_description
1 polymer ?
#
loop_
_entity_poly.entity_id
_entity_poly.type
_entity_poly.pdbx_seq_one_letter_code
_entity_poly.pdbx_strand_id
1 'polypeptide(L)'
;MLSRRSFILASTSAIALAGSFGAFASTDTRIKASPLPLRDVKLTPSIYLNSIERNRDYLLSLEPDRLLHNFHWSAGLEPKAPVYGGWEKRGIAGHSLGHYLSGLSMLWAQTGDARVKEAIDYTVAELARCQSAHGDGYVGGTTVERDGEVVDGKIVFEEIRNGDIRTGGFDINGGWVPLYTWHKIHAGLIDAWQLAENEQAAPVMLGLADYLATILEGLDDEQMQRLLAAEHGGLNESYANTYALTGDERWLAVAEKIRHKSVLNPLAEGENNLPGLHANTQIPKLIGLARIYELTGETQKADTSRFFYRTVLDHHTYAIGGNSEREHFPPPDVIAGALTDRTCEACNTYNMMKLGRHLYSWSMDPALFDDYENMYLNHIMSHQHPETGMFVYFMPMRSGSRRTYSEPTESFWCCVGSGMESHAKHGDSAYWQSGDTLYTNLYMPSDVDWKMGGMSLSVRTDYPMSEDIAFTVNAAPSEERTLAFRLPGWCDAPSLAVNGEAIEVSAGSGHAKVTRRWQAGDKIALTLPMSLAVEPSPDEPNTVTFRHGPMVLAANVGPGTEEMTALPPALVGNDVSASITPVAGAFGTYRMANAKPSAVTLTPFFDQYENRTAVYFPTFSEDEWATKSEEFRAEQAAKAALEARTADVIYLGEMQPERDHDFRTNQSDVIAFGGKNGRTAWWGVGNYIEFDMAVPDGPAILQVLYWGEETNKNFDVIVEGELIANERREGPGKPEFVAVDYVLPPELTAGKDKIAVRFETRGSDAPVYEVRILRAEA
;
A
#
# COMPACT_ATOMS: atom_id res chain seq x y z
N MET A 1 -13.88 -39.02 61.24
CA MET A 1 -15.19 -38.74 61.88
C MET A 1 -15.36 -37.23 61.95
N LEU A 2 -16.62 -36.77 61.83
CA LEU A 2 -17.13 -35.38 61.79
C LEU A 2 -16.99 -34.67 60.44
N SER A 3 -18.00 -33.91 59.98
CA SER A 3 -19.37 -34.31 59.60
C SER A 3 -19.88 -33.26 58.63
N ARG A 4 -20.67 -33.69 57.63
CA ARG A 4 -21.45 -32.89 56.68
C ARG A 4 -22.24 -31.77 57.38
N ARG A 5 -21.69 -30.54 57.51
CA ARG A 5 -22.48 -29.32 57.80
C ARG A 5 -21.76 -27.96 57.62
N SER A 6 -20.74 -27.88 56.76
CA SER A 6 -20.09 -26.60 56.42
C SER A 6 -19.85 -26.39 54.92
N PHE A 7 -20.63 -27.03 54.05
CA PHE A 7 -20.46 -26.92 52.58
C PHE A 7 -21.67 -26.32 51.85
N ILE A 8 -22.51 -25.55 52.53
CA ILE A 8 -23.62 -24.81 51.91
C ILE A 8 -23.58 -23.38 52.43
N LEU A 9 -22.70 -22.55 51.86
CA LEU A 9 -22.74 -21.07 51.90
C LEU A 9 -21.68 -20.40 51.00
N ALA A 10 -21.22 -21.07 49.93
CA ALA A 10 -20.26 -20.50 48.97
C ALA A 10 -20.59 -20.91 47.52
N SER A 11 -21.87 -20.98 47.17
CA SER A 11 -22.31 -21.42 45.84
C SER A 11 -23.53 -20.64 45.37
N THR A 12 -23.41 -19.30 45.28
CA THR A 12 -24.31 -18.41 44.54
C THR A 12 -23.60 -17.08 44.26
N SER A 13 -22.58 -17.05 43.40
CA SER A 13 -22.04 -15.83 42.77
C SER A 13 -21.09 -16.16 41.59
N ALA A 14 -21.39 -17.18 40.80
CA ALA A 14 -20.53 -17.58 39.67
C ALA A 14 -21.31 -18.03 38.42
N ILE A 15 -22.50 -17.47 38.19
CA ILE A 15 -23.25 -17.63 36.94
C ILE A 15 -23.91 -16.29 36.61
N ALA A 16 -23.19 -15.43 35.88
CA ALA A 16 -23.72 -14.40 34.98
C ALA A 16 -22.58 -13.53 34.42
N LEU A 17 -21.64 -14.12 33.68
CA LEU A 17 -20.73 -13.38 32.79
C LEU A 17 -20.48 -14.15 31.47
N ALA A 18 -21.44 -15.01 31.09
CA ALA A 18 -21.62 -15.41 29.70
C ALA A 18 -22.72 -14.51 29.11
N GLY A 19 -22.37 -13.22 28.97
CA GLY A 19 -23.19 -12.26 28.25
C GLY A 19 -22.78 -12.29 26.79
N SER A 20 -23.68 -12.78 25.95
CA SER A 20 -23.60 -12.76 24.50
C SER A 20 -22.96 -11.46 23.98
N PHE A 21 -21.93 -11.57 23.14
CA PHE A 21 -21.61 -10.57 22.12
C PHE A 21 -22.75 -10.57 21.08
N GLY A 22 -23.95 -10.21 21.54
CA GLY A 22 -25.07 -9.88 20.68
C GLY A 22 -24.80 -8.50 20.11
N ALA A 23 -24.93 -8.39 18.79
CA ALA A 23 -24.82 -7.15 18.04
C ALA A 23 -25.43 -5.98 18.84
N PHE A 24 -24.58 -5.08 19.33
CA PHE A 24 -25.02 -3.73 19.60
C PHE A 24 -25.43 -3.18 18.23
N ALA A 25 -26.74 -3.22 17.95
CA ALA A 25 -27.32 -2.39 16.92
C ALA A 25 -26.95 -0.96 17.30
N SER A 26 -25.93 -0.46 16.62
CA SER A 26 -25.42 0.89 16.78
C SER A 26 -26.58 1.85 16.59
N THR A 27 -27.02 2.51 17.67
CA THR A 27 -27.87 3.71 17.59
C THR A 27 -27.05 4.93 17.19
N ASP A 28 -25.79 4.74 16.80
CA ASP A 28 -24.94 5.78 16.28
C ASP A 28 -25.36 6.14 14.85
N THR A 29 -25.98 7.30 14.71
CA THR A 29 -26.45 7.84 13.42
C THR A 29 -25.31 8.19 12.45
N ARG A 30 -24.04 8.13 12.89
CA ARG A 30 -22.84 8.40 12.07
C ARG A 30 -22.49 7.24 11.13
N ILE A 31 -22.67 5.99 11.58
CA ILE A 31 -22.41 4.78 10.78
C ILE A 31 -23.74 4.27 10.23
N LYS A 32 -23.96 4.43 8.93
CA LYS A 32 -25.20 4.03 8.26
C LYS A 32 -25.21 2.57 7.81
N ALA A 33 -24.03 2.00 7.54
CA ALA A 33 -23.90 0.60 7.15
C ALA A 33 -22.61 0.00 7.71
N SER A 34 -22.61 -1.32 7.88
CA SER A 34 -21.45 -2.10 8.28
C SER A 34 -21.18 -3.22 7.27
N PRO A 35 -19.92 -3.62 7.04
CA PRO A 35 -19.63 -4.78 6.21
C PRO A 35 -20.15 -6.04 6.91
N LEU A 36 -20.49 -7.08 6.14
CA LEU A 36 -20.68 -8.40 6.74
C LEU A 36 -19.37 -8.91 7.35
N PRO A 37 -19.43 -9.64 8.47
CA PRO A 37 -18.26 -10.35 8.98
C PRO A 37 -17.66 -11.28 7.92
N LEU A 38 -16.33 -11.33 7.82
CA LEU A 38 -15.62 -12.20 6.86
C LEU A 38 -16.08 -13.67 6.91
N ARG A 39 -16.33 -14.18 8.12
CA ARG A 39 -16.79 -15.56 8.36
C ARG A 39 -18.16 -15.88 7.75
N ASP A 40 -18.93 -14.84 7.42
CA ASP A 40 -20.27 -14.93 6.85
C ASP A 40 -20.23 -14.82 5.31
N VAL A 41 -19.04 -14.68 4.71
CA VAL A 41 -18.83 -14.59 3.26
C VAL A 41 -17.81 -15.65 2.84
N LYS A 42 -18.31 -16.80 2.38
CA LYS A 42 -17.46 -17.90 1.93
C LYS A 42 -17.21 -17.81 0.43
N LEU A 43 -15.99 -17.50 0.02
CA LEU A 43 -15.61 -17.50 -1.39
C LEU A 43 -15.66 -18.92 -1.99
N THR A 44 -16.07 -19.00 -3.25
CA THR A 44 -16.10 -20.24 -4.05
C THR A 44 -15.03 -20.19 -5.15
N PRO A 45 -14.70 -21.30 -5.84
CA PRO A 45 -13.59 -21.37 -6.79
C PRO A 45 -13.59 -20.22 -7.79
N SER A 46 -12.53 -19.39 -7.75
CA SER A 46 -12.35 -18.17 -8.54
C SER A 46 -10.94 -17.60 -8.33
N ILE A 47 -10.58 -16.54 -9.06
CA ILE A 47 -9.32 -15.80 -8.84
C ILE A 47 -9.18 -15.28 -7.40
N TYR A 48 -10.29 -14.93 -6.76
CA TYR A 48 -10.30 -14.41 -5.39
C TYR A 48 -9.98 -15.49 -4.38
N LEU A 49 -10.62 -16.67 -4.50
CA LEU A 49 -10.30 -17.80 -3.61
C LEU A 49 -8.86 -18.28 -3.84
N ASN A 50 -8.39 -18.36 -5.10
CA ASN A 50 -7.01 -18.73 -5.37
C ASN A 50 -6.02 -17.80 -4.67
N SER A 51 -6.26 -16.48 -4.72
CA SER A 51 -5.41 -15.50 -4.02
C SER A 51 -5.41 -15.70 -2.50
N ILE A 52 -6.56 -15.95 -1.88
CA ILE A 52 -6.65 -16.32 -0.45
C ILE A 52 -5.80 -17.55 -0.15
N GLU A 53 -5.88 -18.59 -0.99
CA GLU A 53 -5.16 -19.84 -0.79
C GLU A 53 -3.65 -19.70 -0.98
N ARG A 54 -3.20 -18.94 -1.98
CA ARG A 54 -1.78 -18.65 -2.16
C ARG A 54 -1.21 -17.86 -0.98
N ASN A 55 -1.97 -16.88 -0.47
CA ASN A 55 -1.56 -16.12 0.71
C ASN A 55 -1.53 -17.01 1.97
N ARG A 56 -2.52 -17.88 2.17
CA ARG A 56 -2.52 -18.88 3.24
C ARG A 56 -1.27 -19.75 3.20
N ASP A 57 -0.96 -20.30 2.02
CA ASP A 57 0.17 -21.20 1.86
C ASP A 57 1.49 -20.45 2.14
N TYR A 58 1.60 -19.19 1.73
CA TYR A 58 2.74 -18.34 2.09
C TYR A 58 2.83 -18.08 3.60
N LEU A 59 1.76 -17.60 4.24
CA LEU A 59 1.75 -17.29 5.67
C LEU A 59 2.07 -18.52 6.53
N LEU A 60 1.54 -19.69 6.18
CA LEU A 60 1.84 -20.95 6.88
C LEU A 60 3.23 -21.52 6.56
N SER A 61 3.92 -21.00 5.52
CA SER A 61 5.32 -21.34 5.24
C SER A 61 6.31 -20.54 6.10
N LEU A 62 5.86 -19.44 6.70
CA LEU A 62 6.68 -18.64 7.61
C LEU A 62 6.74 -19.28 8.99
N GLU A 63 7.92 -19.18 9.62
CA GLU A 63 8.21 -19.65 10.96
C GLU A 63 8.06 -18.47 11.93
N PRO A 64 7.07 -18.47 12.84
CA PRO A 64 6.86 -17.36 13.78
C PRO A 64 8.09 -17.05 14.63
N ASP A 65 8.87 -18.07 15.02
CA ASP A 65 10.08 -17.91 15.83
C ASP A 65 11.17 -17.06 15.15
N ARG A 66 11.21 -17.02 13.82
CA ARG A 66 12.16 -16.19 13.07
C ARG A 66 11.76 -14.71 13.08
N LEU A 67 10.45 -14.43 13.04
CA LEU A 67 9.90 -13.07 13.22
C LEU A 67 9.98 -12.62 14.69
N LEU A 68 9.88 -13.55 15.64
CA LEU A 68 9.98 -13.31 17.07
C LEU A 68 11.43 -13.20 17.58
N HIS A 69 12.45 -13.43 16.74
CA HIS A 69 13.87 -13.46 17.13
C HIS A 69 14.27 -12.25 17.99
N ASN A 70 14.06 -11.04 17.48
CA ASN A 70 14.46 -9.81 18.18
C ASN A 70 13.59 -9.55 19.42
N PHE A 71 12.34 -10.02 19.44
CA PHE A 71 11.47 -9.89 20.61
C PHE A 71 11.96 -10.75 21.78
N HIS A 72 12.41 -11.99 21.50
CA HIS A 72 13.04 -12.83 22.52
C HIS A 72 14.35 -12.21 23.00
N TRP A 73 15.22 -11.81 22.08
CA TRP A 73 16.52 -11.23 22.40
C TRP A 73 16.39 -9.95 23.25
N SER A 74 15.53 -9.01 22.84
CA SER A 74 15.23 -7.78 23.58
C SER A 74 14.73 -8.07 25.00
N ALA A 75 13.89 -9.10 25.16
CA ALA A 75 13.37 -9.53 26.45
C ALA A 75 14.38 -10.32 27.32
N GLY A 76 15.62 -10.49 26.88
CA GLY A 76 16.64 -11.29 27.56
C GLY A 76 16.36 -12.80 27.53
N LEU A 77 15.53 -13.26 26.59
CA LEU A 77 15.23 -14.65 26.33
C LEU A 77 16.10 -15.18 25.17
N GLU A 78 16.40 -16.47 25.17
CA GLU A 78 17.12 -17.11 24.07
C GLU A 78 16.26 -17.14 22.80
N PRO A 79 16.69 -16.56 21.67
CA PRO A 79 15.96 -16.66 20.40
C PRO A 79 15.85 -18.11 19.94
N LYS A 80 14.68 -18.50 19.45
CA LYS A 80 14.40 -19.90 19.06
C LYS A 80 14.82 -20.26 17.62
N ALA A 81 14.94 -19.26 16.75
CA ALA A 81 15.30 -19.43 15.35
C ALA A 81 16.05 -18.18 14.86
N PRO A 82 16.85 -18.25 13.78
CA PRO A 82 17.56 -17.09 13.24
C PRO A 82 16.60 -16.09 12.59
N VAL A 83 16.94 -14.80 12.65
CA VAL A 83 16.18 -13.73 12.01
C VAL A 83 15.95 -13.98 10.51
N TYR A 84 14.82 -13.50 10.00
CA TYR A 84 14.54 -13.47 8.57
C TYR A 84 15.48 -12.54 7.80
N GLY A 85 15.49 -12.63 6.46
CA GLY A 85 16.25 -11.75 5.58
C GLY A 85 15.63 -10.36 5.40
N GLY A 86 16.11 -9.62 4.41
CA GLY A 86 15.55 -8.33 4.03
C GLY A 86 15.53 -7.31 5.17
N TRP A 87 14.41 -6.60 5.28
CA TRP A 87 14.23 -5.55 6.30
C TRP A 87 14.13 -6.08 7.74
N GLU A 88 13.78 -7.36 7.93
CA GLU A 88 13.79 -7.97 9.27
C GLU A 88 15.22 -8.16 9.84
N LYS A 89 16.29 -8.06 9.02
CA LYS A 89 17.68 -7.95 9.52
C LYS A 89 18.11 -6.53 9.86
N ARG A 90 17.27 -5.53 9.60
CA ARG A 90 17.58 -4.09 9.77
C ARG A 90 16.82 -3.53 10.97
N GLY A 91 17.03 -2.24 11.27
CA GLY A 91 16.46 -1.60 12.47
C GLY A 91 14.92 -1.58 12.56
N ILE A 92 14.21 -1.77 11.45
CA ILE A 92 12.72 -1.78 11.38
C ILE A 92 12.08 -3.10 11.85
N ALA A 93 12.90 -4.13 12.09
CA ALA A 93 12.47 -5.49 12.42
C ALA A 93 11.31 -5.55 13.43
N GLY A 94 10.46 -6.56 13.24
CA GLY A 94 9.22 -6.74 13.97
C GLY A 94 8.00 -6.11 13.30
N HIS A 95 8.17 -5.19 12.34
CA HIS A 95 7.01 -4.67 11.59
C HIS A 95 6.28 -5.80 10.84
N SER A 96 7.02 -6.78 10.30
CA SER A 96 6.45 -7.91 9.59
C SER A 96 5.70 -8.86 10.53
N LEU A 97 6.10 -8.98 11.80
CA LEU A 97 5.36 -9.77 12.78
C LEU A 97 3.95 -9.21 13.02
N GLY A 98 3.83 -7.88 13.07
CA GLY A 98 2.53 -7.22 13.24
C GLY A 98 1.61 -7.47 12.05
N HIS A 99 2.12 -7.26 10.84
CA HIS A 99 1.41 -7.58 9.60
C HIS A 99 1.06 -9.07 9.48
N TYR A 100 1.98 -9.95 9.87
CA TYR A 100 1.76 -11.40 9.90
C TYR A 100 0.59 -11.76 10.80
N LEU A 101 0.52 -11.17 12.00
CA LEU A 101 -0.56 -11.41 12.95
C LEU A 101 -1.91 -10.88 12.44
N SER A 102 -1.95 -9.68 11.83
CA SER A 102 -3.14 -9.14 11.16
C SER A 102 -3.59 -10.04 10.00
N GLY A 103 -2.66 -10.40 9.11
CA GLY A 103 -2.92 -11.27 7.96
C GLY A 103 -3.46 -12.64 8.35
N LEU A 104 -2.86 -13.31 9.34
CA LEU A 104 -3.38 -14.57 9.88
C LEU A 104 -4.78 -14.39 10.48
N SER A 105 -5.01 -13.33 11.25
CA SER A 105 -6.30 -13.09 11.92
C SER A 105 -7.44 -12.85 10.92
N MET A 106 -7.16 -12.08 9.87
CA MET A 106 -8.07 -11.87 8.74
C MET A 106 -8.32 -13.17 7.97
N LEU A 107 -7.26 -13.95 7.73
CA LEU A 107 -7.35 -15.22 7.02
C LEU A 107 -8.14 -16.28 7.81
N TRP A 108 -7.97 -16.34 9.12
CA TRP A 108 -8.79 -17.15 10.01
C TRP A 108 -10.26 -16.74 9.91
N ALA A 109 -10.56 -15.44 9.96
CA ALA A 109 -11.92 -14.95 9.83
C ALA A 109 -12.53 -15.29 8.45
N GLN A 110 -11.74 -15.27 7.38
CA GLN A 110 -12.18 -15.59 6.01
C GLN A 110 -12.35 -17.10 5.75
N THR A 111 -11.55 -17.96 6.39
CA THR A 111 -11.43 -19.38 5.99
C THR A 111 -11.79 -20.38 7.08
N GLY A 112 -11.63 -20.02 8.37
CA GLY A 112 -11.75 -20.94 9.49
C GLY A 112 -10.69 -22.04 9.53
N ASP A 113 -9.53 -21.86 8.87
CA ASP A 113 -8.45 -22.87 8.87
C ASP A 113 -7.78 -22.97 10.25
N ALA A 114 -7.91 -24.13 10.90
CA ALA A 114 -7.39 -24.35 12.25
C ALA A 114 -5.87 -24.17 12.37
N ARG A 115 -5.09 -24.42 11.30
CA ARG A 115 -3.63 -24.23 11.31
C ARG A 115 -3.27 -22.75 11.44
N VAL A 116 -4.07 -21.88 10.83
CA VAL A 116 -3.92 -20.42 10.95
C VAL A 116 -4.19 -20.00 12.40
N LYS A 117 -5.23 -20.56 13.03
CA LYS A 117 -5.53 -20.30 14.44
C LYS A 117 -4.40 -20.74 15.37
N GLU A 118 -3.82 -21.91 15.13
CA GLU A 118 -2.66 -22.42 15.88
C GLU A 118 -1.46 -21.47 15.78
N ALA A 119 -1.17 -20.93 14.59
CA ALA A 119 -0.09 -19.96 14.38
C ALA A 119 -0.33 -18.63 15.13
N ILE A 120 -1.57 -18.13 15.13
CA ILE A 120 -1.96 -16.93 15.91
C ILE A 120 -1.76 -17.19 17.40
N ASP A 121 -2.28 -18.29 17.90
CA ASP A 121 -2.24 -18.63 19.33
C ASP A 121 -0.80 -18.79 19.82
N TYR A 122 0.06 -19.44 19.03
CA TYR A 122 1.48 -19.55 19.32
C TYR A 122 2.16 -18.18 19.37
N THR A 123 1.93 -17.36 18.34
CA THR A 123 2.57 -16.04 18.22
C THR A 123 2.20 -15.11 19.38
N VAL A 124 0.91 -15.05 19.73
CA VAL A 124 0.43 -14.24 20.86
C VAL A 124 0.97 -14.76 22.20
N ALA A 125 1.04 -16.07 22.39
CA ALA A 125 1.61 -16.65 23.61
C ALA A 125 3.10 -16.30 23.78
N GLU A 126 3.87 -16.28 22.69
CA GLU A 126 5.27 -15.88 22.72
C GLU A 126 5.46 -14.38 22.93
N LEU A 127 4.64 -13.53 22.31
CA LEU A 127 4.61 -12.09 22.61
C LEU A 127 4.29 -11.84 24.09
N ALA A 128 3.31 -12.55 24.66
CA ALA A 128 2.98 -12.46 26.08
C ALA A 128 4.17 -12.85 26.97
N ARG A 129 4.94 -13.87 26.58
CA ARG A 129 6.14 -14.31 27.28
C ARG A 129 7.24 -13.24 27.24
N CYS A 130 7.51 -12.65 26.08
CA CYS A 130 8.48 -11.57 25.93
C CYS A 130 8.07 -10.34 26.76
N GLN A 131 6.81 -9.91 26.66
CA GLN A 131 6.30 -8.77 27.41
C GLN A 131 6.38 -9.00 28.94
N SER A 132 6.07 -10.22 29.39
CA SER A 132 6.19 -10.58 30.81
C SER A 132 7.64 -10.55 31.30
N ALA A 133 8.61 -10.89 30.45
CA ALA A 133 10.02 -10.86 30.79
C ALA A 133 10.57 -9.43 30.90
N HIS A 134 10.07 -8.47 30.10
CA HIS A 134 10.35 -7.05 30.30
C HIS A 134 9.69 -6.49 31.58
N GLY A 135 8.44 -6.87 31.85
CA GLY A 135 7.73 -6.54 33.09
C GLY A 135 7.12 -5.14 33.16
N ASP A 136 7.16 -4.36 32.08
CA ASP A 136 6.67 -2.97 32.02
C ASP A 136 5.73 -2.69 30.84
N GLY A 137 5.28 -3.73 30.14
CA GLY A 137 4.39 -3.63 28.98
C GLY A 137 5.10 -3.50 27.63
N TYR A 138 6.42 -3.24 27.61
CA TYR A 138 7.19 -3.23 26.37
C TYR A 138 7.21 -4.61 25.71
N VAL A 139 6.92 -4.65 24.41
CA VAL A 139 7.13 -5.81 23.55
C VAL A 139 7.37 -5.32 22.12
N GLY A 140 8.64 -5.25 21.74
CA GLY A 140 9.09 -4.75 20.44
C GLY A 140 10.24 -5.58 19.88
N GLY A 141 10.42 -5.52 18.56
CA GLY A 141 11.49 -6.23 17.84
C GLY A 141 12.44 -5.30 17.10
N THR A 142 12.28 -3.98 17.25
CA THR A 142 13.14 -3.00 16.58
C THR A 142 14.54 -3.04 17.17
N THR A 143 15.52 -2.68 16.35
CA THR A 143 16.92 -2.57 16.78
C THR A 143 17.48 -1.23 16.33
N VAL A 144 18.55 -0.79 16.97
CA VAL A 144 19.22 0.45 16.61
C VAL A 144 20.72 0.31 16.76
N GLU A 145 21.49 0.95 15.89
CA GLU A 145 22.94 1.00 16.05
C GLU A 145 23.35 2.10 17.05
N ARG A 146 24.28 1.75 17.94
CA ARG A 146 24.93 2.64 18.90
C ARG A 146 26.40 2.29 18.97
N ASP A 147 27.26 3.27 18.71
CA ASP A 147 28.72 3.12 18.84
C ASP A 147 29.29 1.89 18.08
N GLY A 148 28.72 1.53 16.93
CA GLY A 148 29.12 0.38 16.11
C GLY A 148 28.54 -0.97 16.57
N GLU A 149 27.64 -0.98 17.55
CA GLU A 149 26.94 -2.18 18.03
C GLU A 149 25.43 -2.07 17.81
N VAL A 150 24.79 -3.18 17.45
CA VAL A 150 23.33 -3.29 17.37
C VAL A 150 22.77 -3.55 18.76
N VAL A 151 21.93 -2.64 19.25
CA VAL A 151 21.26 -2.72 20.55
C VAL A 151 19.73 -2.76 20.41
N ASP A 152 19.08 -3.12 21.51
CA ASP A 152 17.61 -3.15 21.62
C ASP A 152 16.99 -1.77 21.34
N GLY A 153 15.99 -1.74 20.45
CA GLY A 153 15.27 -0.54 20.06
C GLY A 153 14.47 0.11 21.19
N LYS A 154 14.25 -0.57 22.33
CA LYS A 154 13.65 0.01 23.54
C LYS A 154 14.33 1.31 23.98
N ILE A 155 15.65 1.43 23.77
CA ILE A 155 16.41 2.64 24.12
C ILE A 155 15.83 3.90 23.47
N VAL A 156 15.33 3.81 22.23
CA VAL A 156 14.73 4.95 21.52
C VAL A 156 13.46 5.43 22.23
N PHE A 157 12.62 4.51 22.71
CA PHE A 157 11.41 4.85 23.45
C PHE A 157 11.71 5.50 24.80
N GLU A 158 12.75 5.04 25.50
CA GLU A 158 13.17 5.64 26.77
C GLU A 158 13.86 7.00 26.59
N GLU A 159 14.58 7.23 25.49
CA GLU A 159 15.09 8.55 25.12
C GLU A 159 13.92 9.54 24.88
N ILE A 160 12.90 9.13 24.11
CA ILE A 160 11.67 9.94 23.91
C ILE A 160 10.99 10.23 25.24
N ARG A 161 10.88 9.24 26.14
CA ARG A 161 10.30 9.40 27.48
C ARG A 161 11.00 10.50 28.28
N ASN A 162 12.31 10.66 28.09
CA ASN A 162 13.12 11.69 28.74
C ASN A 162 13.12 13.04 27.99
N GLY A 163 12.33 13.17 26.93
CA GLY A 163 12.24 14.38 26.11
C GLY A 163 13.37 14.55 25.09
N ASP A 164 14.23 13.55 24.92
CA ASP A 164 15.26 13.54 23.89
C ASP A 164 14.68 13.04 22.57
N ILE A 165 14.35 14.00 21.69
CA ILE A 165 13.65 13.74 20.43
C ILE A 165 14.43 14.39 19.29
N ARG A 166 15.05 13.56 18.47
CA ARG A 166 15.76 13.89 17.23
C ARG A 166 15.08 13.11 16.11
N THR A 167 14.49 13.81 15.16
CA THR A 167 13.70 13.19 14.09
C THR A 167 14.12 13.70 12.73
N GLY A 168 14.13 12.80 11.74
CA GLY A 168 14.37 13.11 10.33
C GLY A 168 13.63 12.14 9.42
N GLY A 169 12.40 12.46 9.02
CA GLY A 169 11.56 11.69 8.10
C GLY A 169 11.21 10.26 8.56
N PHE A 170 12.10 9.28 8.39
CA PHE A 170 11.92 7.90 8.89
C PHE A 170 12.81 7.57 10.10
N ASP A 171 13.59 8.53 10.58
CA ASP A 171 14.47 8.37 11.74
C ASP A 171 13.86 8.96 13.01
N ILE A 172 13.95 8.20 14.10
CA ILE A 172 13.74 8.68 15.47
C ILE A 172 14.92 8.22 16.31
N ASN A 173 15.78 9.18 16.68
CA ASN A 173 17.00 8.95 17.45
C ASN A 173 17.88 7.81 16.90
N GLY A 174 18.06 7.71 15.58
CA GLY A 174 18.80 6.64 14.92
C GLY A 174 17.97 5.37 14.64
N GLY A 175 16.77 5.25 15.22
CA GLY A 175 15.86 4.15 15.00
C GLY A 175 15.07 4.31 13.70
N TRP A 176 14.90 3.22 12.95
CA TRP A 176 14.10 3.22 11.72
C TRP A 176 12.61 3.05 12.02
N VAL A 177 11.84 4.12 11.87
CA VAL A 177 10.37 4.21 12.04
C VAL A 177 9.82 3.41 13.23
N PRO A 178 10.38 3.53 14.45
CA PRO A 178 9.99 2.66 15.57
C PRO A 178 8.51 2.80 15.94
N LEU A 179 7.90 3.97 15.72
CA LEU A 179 6.46 4.18 15.91
C LEU A 179 5.60 3.47 14.85
N TYR A 180 6.05 3.37 13.60
CA TYR A 180 5.39 2.58 12.56
C TYR A 180 5.39 1.09 12.92
N THR A 181 6.52 0.57 13.39
CA THR A 181 6.64 -0.83 13.81
C THR A 181 5.75 -1.11 15.02
N TRP A 182 5.75 -0.20 16.00
CA TRP A 182 4.82 -0.27 17.15
C TRP A 182 3.37 -0.36 16.71
N HIS A 183 2.97 0.49 15.75
CA HIS A 183 1.63 0.45 15.17
C HIS A 183 1.29 -0.93 14.60
N LYS A 184 2.19 -1.60 13.87
CA LYS A 184 1.87 -2.92 13.30
C LYS A 184 1.60 -3.97 14.36
N ILE A 185 2.39 -3.99 15.43
CA ILE A 185 2.15 -4.92 16.55
C ILE A 185 0.83 -4.59 17.25
N HIS A 186 0.54 -3.32 17.48
CA HIS A 186 -0.71 -2.88 18.08
C HIS A 186 -1.92 -3.30 17.24
N ALA A 187 -1.90 -3.03 15.93
CA ALA A 187 -2.95 -3.43 15.00
C ALA A 187 -3.11 -4.97 14.94
N GLY A 188 -2.00 -5.71 14.82
CA GLY A 188 -2.02 -7.17 14.80
C GLY A 188 -2.62 -7.80 16.05
N LEU A 189 -2.33 -7.26 17.24
CA LEU A 189 -2.92 -7.74 18.49
C LEU A 189 -4.41 -7.38 18.60
N ILE A 190 -4.84 -6.22 18.09
CA ILE A 190 -6.26 -5.87 17.98
C ILE A 190 -6.97 -6.88 17.07
N ASP A 191 -6.39 -7.18 15.90
CA ASP A 191 -6.97 -8.13 14.94
C ASP A 191 -7.01 -9.55 15.51
N ALA A 192 -5.97 -10.00 16.21
CA ALA A 192 -5.96 -11.30 16.87
C ALA A 192 -7.06 -11.41 17.94
N TRP A 193 -7.30 -10.34 18.69
CA TRP A 193 -8.39 -10.32 19.66
C TRP A 193 -9.77 -10.31 18.98
N GLN A 194 -10.00 -9.43 18.01
CA GLN A 194 -11.32 -9.22 17.41
C GLN A 194 -11.71 -10.26 16.36
N LEU A 195 -10.79 -10.59 15.45
CA LEU A 195 -11.07 -11.46 14.30
C LEU A 195 -10.81 -12.93 14.62
N ALA A 196 -9.77 -13.20 15.41
CA ALA A 196 -9.42 -14.55 15.82
C ALA A 196 -9.98 -14.97 17.19
N GLU A 197 -10.64 -14.06 17.92
CA GLU A 197 -11.19 -14.34 19.25
C GLU A 197 -10.11 -14.89 20.20
N ASN A 198 -8.87 -14.40 20.08
CA ASN A 198 -7.76 -14.76 20.97
C ASN A 198 -7.79 -13.86 22.22
N GLU A 199 -8.32 -14.40 23.31
CA GLU A 199 -8.45 -13.68 24.60
C GLU A 199 -7.10 -13.31 25.24
N GLN A 200 -6.02 -14.01 24.92
CA GLN A 200 -4.68 -13.69 25.43
C GLN A 200 -4.10 -12.44 24.75
N ALA A 201 -4.57 -12.09 23.54
CA ALA A 201 -4.10 -10.91 22.83
C ALA A 201 -4.51 -9.61 23.56
N ALA A 202 -5.67 -9.58 24.21
CA ALA A 202 -6.17 -8.39 24.90
C ALA A 202 -5.22 -7.85 25.99
N PRO A 203 -4.77 -8.62 26.99
CA PRO A 203 -3.83 -8.12 27.99
C PRO A 203 -2.47 -7.73 27.39
N VAL A 204 -1.99 -8.44 26.36
CA VAL A 204 -0.73 -8.09 25.68
C VAL A 204 -0.85 -6.75 24.95
N MET A 205 -1.95 -6.57 24.21
CA MET A 205 -2.30 -5.34 23.52
C MET A 205 -2.38 -4.16 24.50
N LEU A 206 -3.07 -4.33 25.63
CA LEU A 206 -3.21 -3.27 26.64
C LEU A 206 -1.89 -2.91 27.29
N GLY A 207 -1.03 -3.89 27.62
CA GLY A 207 0.31 -3.60 28.15
C GLY A 207 1.18 -2.83 27.15
N LEU A 208 1.10 -3.18 25.87
CA LEU A 208 1.80 -2.48 24.79
C LEU A 208 1.22 -1.06 24.60
N ALA A 209 -0.09 -0.91 24.56
CA ALA A 209 -0.73 0.40 24.45
C ALA A 209 -0.37 1.31 25.65
N ASP A 210 -0.38 0.78 26.86
CA ASP A 210 -0.07 1.54 28.08
C ASP A 210 1.38 2.05 28.09
N TYR A 211 2.35 1.19 27.75
CA TYR A 211 3.76 1.54 27.75
C TYR A 211 4.05 2.78 26.89
N LEU A 212 3.54 2.80 25.65
CA LEU A 212 3.73 3.93 24.75
C LEU A 212 2.83 5.12 25.14
N ALA A 213 1.60 4.88 25.59
CA ALA A 213 0.72 5.96 26.05
C ALA A 213 1.36 6.80 27.15
N THR A 214 1.98 6.17 28.16
CA THR A 214 2.69 6.91 29.23
C THR A 214 3.82 7.80 28.70
N ILE A 215 4.50 7.39 27.63
CA ILE A 215 5.52 8.22 26.96
C ILE A 215 4.84 9.42 26.30
N LEU A 216 3.85 9.17 25.45
CA LEU A 216 3.18 10.20 24.66
C LEU A 216 2.43 11.21 25.54
N GLU A 217 1.85 10.77 26.65
CA GLU A 217 1.17 11.61 27.64
C GLU A 217 2.12 12.62 28.28
N GLY A 218 3.38 12.25 28.51
CA GLY A 218 4.41 13.10 29.11
C GLY A 218 4.96 14.20 28.21
N LEU A 219 4.78 14.11 26.88
CA LEU A 219 5.30 15.08 25.92
C LEU A 219 4.44 16.35 25.87
N ASP A 220 5.06 17.51 25.75
CA ASP A 220 4.35 18.73 25.37
C ASP A 220 4.00 18.77 23.87
N ASP A 221 3.31 19.82 23.42
CA ASP A 221 2.89 19.94 22.03
C ASP A 221 4.06 20.07 21.06
N GLU A 222 5.11 20.80 21.42
CA GLU A 222 6.28 20.99 20.57
C GLU A 222 7.05 19.68 20.39
N GLN A 223 7.27 18.96 21.49
CA GLN A 223 7.86 17.63 21.52
C GLN A 223 7.03 16.63 20.72
N MET A 224 5.71 16.64 20.87
CA MET A 224 4.81 15.78 20.11
C MET A 224 4.90 16.08 18.61
N GLN A 225 4.88 17.36 18.19
CA GLN A 225 5.01 17.70 16.77
C GLN A 225 6.39 17.34 16.21
N ARG A 226 7.46 17.48 16.99
CA ARG A 226 8.79 17.00 16.61
C ARG A 226 8.80 15.49 16.41
N LEU A 227 8.25 14.73 17.35
CA LEU A 227 8.14 13.27 17.26
C LEU A 227 7.34 12.83 16.02
N LEU A 228 6.19 13.46 15.78
CA LEU A 228 5.29 13.13 14.67
C LEU A 228 5.79 13.59 13.29
N ALA A 229 6.88 14.34 13.23
CA ALA A 229 7.58 14.60 11.96
C ALA A 229 8.14 13.30 11.36
N ALA A 230 8.44 12.31 12.20
CA ALA A 230 8.80 10.97 11.75
C ALA A 230 7.56 10.10 11.46
N GLU A 231 7.68 9.14 10.55
CA GLU A 231 6.58 8.20 10.27
C GLU A 231 6.15 7.41 11.52
N HIS A 232 4.84 7.40 11.74
CA HIS A 232 4.19 6.76 12.89
C HIS A 232 2.97 5.92 12.50
N GLY A 233 2.80 5.64 11.20
CA GLY A 233 1.66 4.89 10.66
C GLY A 233 0.30 5.37 11.19
N GLY A 234 -0.61 4.42 11.43
CA GLY A 234 -1.95 4.65 11.99
C GLY A 234 -2.01 4.45 13.51
N LEU A 235 -1.02 4.94 14.26
CA LEU A 235 -1.08 4.84 15.74
C LEU A 235 -2.34 5.51 16.30
N ASN A 236 -2.77 6.63 15.73
CA ASN A 236 -4.01 7.29 16.11
C ASN A 236 -5.25 6.38 15.88
N GLU A 237 -5.30 5.63 14.77
CA GLU A 237 -6.32 4.59 14.53
C GLU A 237 -6.27 3.48 15.58
N SER A 238 -5.07 3.01 15.93
CA SER A 238 -4.88 1.90 16.88
C SER A 238 -5.34 2.25 18.29
N TYR A 239 -5.01 3.46 18.77
CA TYR A 239 -5.51 3.96 20.06
C TYR A 239 -7.02 4.24 20.03
N ALA A 240 -7.56 4.76 18.93
CA ALA A 240 -9.01 4.93 18.77
C ALA A 240 -9.75 3.58 18.80
N ASN A 241 -9.18 2.54 18.20
CA ASN A 241 -9.71 1.17 18.28
C ASN A 241 -9.58 0.58 19.68
N THR A 242 -8.50 0.89 20.40
CA THR A 242 -8.33 0.51 21.82
C THR A 242 -9.41 1.15 22.69
N TYR A 243 -9.75 2.42 22.46
CA TYR A 243 -10.90 3.07 23.11
C TYR A 243 -12.21 2.34 22.77
N ALA A 244 -12.48 2.08 21.49
CA ALA A 244 -13.71 1.40 21.07
C ALA A 244 -13.89 0.01 21.71
N LEU A 245 -12.78 -0.68 21.99
CA LEU A 245 -12.75 -2.01 22.60
C LEU A 245 -12.93 -1.99 24.13
N THR A 246 -12.48 -0.93 24.80
CA THR A 246 -12.36 -0.89 26.27
C THR A 246 -13.35 0.08 26.94
N GLY A 247 -13.78 1.11 26.22
CA GLY A 247 -14.53 2.24 26.76
C GLY A 247 -13.72 3.20 27.63
N ASP A 248 -12.39 3.04 27.75
CA ASP A 248 -11.54 3.93 28.56
C ASP A 248 -11.12 5.17 27.76
N GLU A 249 -11.66 6.32 28.16
CA GLU A 249 -11.45 7.63 27.53
C GLU A 249 -9.97 8.04 27.43
N ARG A 250 -9.08 7.48 28.27
CA ARG A 250 -7.63 7.73 28.17
C ARG A 250 -7.09 7.38 26.78
N TRP A 251 -7.53 6.26 26.20
CA TRP A 251 -7.06 5.82 24.88
C TRP A 251 -7.52 6.76 23.78
N LEU A 252 -8.74 7.30 23.88
CA LEU A 252 -9.23 8.31 22.94
C LEU A 252 -8.41 9.59 23.05
N ALA A 253 -8.10 10.05 24.26
CA ALA A 253 -7.26 11.23 24.47
C ALA A 253 -5.85 11.06 23.86
N VAL A 254 -5.25 9.87 23.98
CA VAL A 254 -3.98 9.55 23.32
C VAL A 254 -4.13 9.57 21.79
N ALA A 255 -5.20 8.95 21.25
CA ALA A 255 -5.48 8.96 19.82
C ALA A 255 -5.59 10.39 19.25
N GLU A 256 -6.25 11.30 19.98
CA GLU A 256 -6.39 12.71 19.59
C GLU A 256 -5.07 13.49 19.71
N LYS A 257 -4.24 13.16 20.70
CA LYS A 257 -2.91 13.76 20.88
C LYS A 257 -1.97 13.41 19.72
N ILE A 258 -2.12 12.23 19.11
CA ILE A 258 -1.38 11.79 17.93
C ILE A 258 -1.93 12.49 16.67
N ARG A 259 -1.66 13.79 16.54
CA ARG A 259 -2.09 14.62 15.42
C ARG A 259 -0.91 15.42 14.85
N HIS A 260 -0.43 15.03 13.67
CA HIS A 260 0.65 15.72 12.96
C HIS A 260 0.12 16.99 12.27
N LYS A 261 0.19 18.14 12.96
CA LYS A 261 -0.48 19.39 12.58
C LYS A 261 0.01 19.96 11.26
N SER A 262 1.32 19.89 10.99
CA SER A 262 1.93 20.42 9.75
C SER A 262 1.37 19.79 8.48
N VAL A 263 0.91 18.54 8.55
CA VAL A 263 0.25 17.83 7.44
C VAL A 263 -1.27 17.97 7.52
N LEU A 264 -1.86 17.74 8.70
CA LEU A 264 -3.30 17.60 8.85
C LEU A 264 -4.07 18.92 8.90
N ASN A 265 -3.44 20.04 9.30
CA ASN A 265 -4.13 21.32 9.35
C ASN A 265 -4.38 21.92 7.95
N PRO A 266 -3.40 21.96 7.02
CA PRO A 266 -3.67 22.42 5.65
C PRO A 266 -4.77 21.58 4.96
N LEU A 267 -4.73 20.26 5.12
CA LEU A 267 -5.79 19.38 4.61
C LEU A 267 -7.18 19.68 5.24
N ALA A 268 -7.22 20.05 6.52
CA ALA A 268 -8.46 20.44 7.21
C ALA A 268 -8.99 21.81 6.75
N GLU A 269 -8.11 22.64 6.17
CA GLU A 269 -8.42 23.94 5.57
C GLU A 269 -8.74 23.81 4.05
N GLY A 270 -8.67 22.59 3.50
CA GLY A 270 -8.94 22.32 2.08
C GLY A 270 -7.75 22.63 1.16
N GLU A 271 -6.53 22.63 1.69
CA GLU A 271 -5.30 22.87 0.94
C GLU A 271 -4.59 21.55 0.58
N ASN A 272 -4.25 21.37 -0.70
CA ASN A 272 -3.45 20.24 -1.18
C ASN A 272 -1.96 20.53 -1.00
N ASN A 273 -1.41 20.15 0.16
CA ASN A 273 0.02 20.23 0.49
C ASN A 273 0.73 18.86 0.36
N LEU A 274 0.15 17.94 -0.42
CA LEU A 274 0.66 16.58 -0.59
C LEU A 274 1.90 16.43 -1.49
N PRO A 275 2.10 17.23 -2.56
CA PRO A 275 3.24 17.04 -3.46
C PRO A 275 4.59 16.96 -2.73
N GLY A 276 5.39 15.96 -3.06
CA GLY A 276 6.68 15.68 -2.45
C GLY A 276 6.63 14.95 -1.11
N LEU A 277 5.46 14.79 -0.48
CA LEU A 277 5.33 13.98 0.74
C LEU A 277 5.30 12.49 0.39
N HIS A 278 5.95 11.68 1.24
CA HIS A 278 5.83 10.22 1.18
C HIS A 278 4.37 9.81 1.42
N ALA A 279 3.77 9.14 0.44
CA ALA A 279 2.32 8.96 0.35
C ALA A 279 1.78 8.01 1.43
N ASN A 280 2.40 6.82 1.58
CA ASN A 280 1.96 5.83 2.55
C ASN A 280 2.09 6.31 4.00
N THR A 281 2.96 7.28 4.28
CA THR A 281 3.06 7.90 5.61
C THR A 281 1.81 8.71 5.94
N GLN A 282 1.17 9.32 4.95
CA GLN A 282 0.06 10.26 5.21
C GLN A 282 -1.28 9.54 5.33
N ILE A 283 -1.56 8.56 4.46
CA ILE A 283 -2.88 7.93 4.37
C ILE A 283 -3.36 7.35 5.72
N PRO A 284 -2.53 6.61 6.50
CA PRO A 284 -2.93 6.08 7.82
C PRO A 284 -3.31 7.15 8.84
N LYS A 285 -2.72 8.35 8.76
CA LYS A 285 -3.09 9.47 9.64
C LYS A 285 -4.55 9.86 9.42
N LEU A 286 -5.00 9.85 8.17
CA LEU A 286 -6.38 10.17 7.78
C LEU A 286 -7.34 9.02 8.09
N ILE A 287 -6.90 7.75 8.00
CA ILE A 287 -7.68 6.61 8.53
C ILE A 287 -7.94 6.81 10.02
N GLY A 288 -6.94 7.23 10.79
CA GLY A 288 -7.13 7.56 12.20
C GLY A 288 -8.10 8.73 12.44
N LEU A 289 -8.06 9.79 11.62
CA LEU A 289 -9.06 10.87 11.73
C LEU A 289 -10.48 10.37 11.42
N ALA A 290 -10.63 9.55 10.39
CA ALA A 290 -11.89 8.91 10.04
C ALA A 290 -12.42 8.08 11.21
N ARG A 291 -11.56 7.26 11.82
CA ARG A 291 -11.92 6.45 12.98
C ARG A 291 -12.28 7.28 14.20
N ILE A 292 -11.56 8.37 14.48
CA ILE A 292 -11.89 9.26 15.60
C ILE A 292 -13.24 9.97 15.36
N TYR A 293 -13.55 10.38 14.13
CA TYR A 293 -14.89 10.93 13.80
C TYR A 293 -16.03 9.96 14.16
N GLU A 294 -15.87 8.68 13.86
CA GLU A 294 -16.87 7.67 14.20
C GLU A 294 -17.12 7.57 15.70
N LEU A 295 -16.12 7.90 16.53
CA LEU A 295 -16.20 7.81 17.98
C LEU A 295 -16.69 9.13 18.58
N THR A 296 -16.22 10.28 18.09
CA THR A 296 -16.47 11.61 18.69
C THR A 296 -17.54 12.44 17.98
N GLY A 297 -17.74 12.23 16.68
CA GLY A 297 -18.69 12.98 15.86
C GLY A 297 -18.18 14.32 15.36
N GLU A 298 -16.90 14.63 15.57
CA GLU A 298 -16.29 15.89 15.11
C GLU A 298 -16.16 15.93 13.59
N THR A 299 -17.03 16.72 12.95
CA THR A 299 -17.20 16.72 11.49
C THR A 299 -15.94 17.15 10.74
N GLN A 300 -15.11 18.03 11.31
CA GLN A 300 -13.84 18.45 10.67
C GLN A 300 -12.93 17.25 10.39
N LYS A 301 -12.89 16.25 11.26
CA LYS A 301 -12.10 15.02 11.05
C LYS A 301 -12.62 14.21 9.85
N ALA A 302 -13.94 14.14 9.68
CA ALA A 302 -14.57 13.52 8.52
C ALA A 302 -14.37 14.32 7.23
N ASP A 303 -14.49 15.65 7.29
CA ASP A 303 -14.30 16.55 6.15
C ASP A 303 -12.86 16.50 5.65
N THR A 304 -11.88 16.53 6.57
CA THR A 304 -10.45 16.38 6.24
C THR A 304 -10.17 15.05 5.55
N SER A 305 -10.76 13.96 6.06
CA SER A 305 -10.61 12.61 5.50
C SER A 305 -11.23 12.50 4.10
N ARG A 306 -12.41 13.10 3.88
CA ARG A 306 -13.06 13.18 2.57
C ARG A 306 -12.27 14.01 1.57
N PHE A 307 -11.80 15.18 2.00
CA PHE A 307 -10.98 16.06 1.18
C PHE A 307 -9.72 15.33 0.71
N PHE A 308 -8.95 14.76 1.65
CA PHE A 308 -7.75 13.98 1.31
C PHE A 308 -8.06 12.83 0.33
N TYR A 309 -9.09 12.03 0.60
CA TYR A 309 -9.45 10.89 -0.24
C TYR A 309 -9.73 11.32 -1.69
N ARG A 310 -10.54 12.38 -1.87
CA ARG A 310 -10.86 12.91 -3.20
C ARG A 310 -9.66 13.56 -3.85
N THR A 311 -8.88 14.37 -3.14
CA THR A 311 -7.67 14.98 -3.68
C THR A 311 -6.67 13.95 -4.20
N VAL A 312 -6.46 12.84 -3.50
CA VAL A 312 -5.56 11.77 -3.95
C VAL A 312 -6.10 11.06 -5.19
N LEU A 313 -7.38 10.67 -5.20
CA LEU A 313 -7.97 9.96 -6.34
C LEU A 313 -8.10 10.84 -7.59
N ASP A 314 -8.44 12.11 -7.42
CA ASP A 314 -8.72 13.00 -8.53
C ASP A 314 -7.44 13.58 -9.17
N HIS A 315 -6.37 13.75 -8.38
CA HIS A 315 -5.17 14.48 -8.83
C HIS A 315 -3.85 13.70 -8.75
N HIS A 316 -3.79 12.56 -8.08
CA HIS A 316 -2.53 11.84 -7.80
C HIS A 316 -2.57 10.35 -8.15
N THR A 317 -3.63 9.90 -8.82
CA THR A 317 -3.91 8.47 -9.03
C THR A 317 -3.81 8.08 -10.50
N TYR A 318 -3.11 6.98 -10.76
CA TYR A 318 -2.94 6.38 -12.07
C TYR A 318 -4.16 5.52 -12.44
N ALA A 319 -4.26 5.10 -13.70
CA ALA A 319 -5.43 4.38 -14.21
C ALA A 319 -5.78 3.14 -13.37
N ILE A 320 -4.80 2.41 -12.84
CA ILE A 320 -5.07 1.22 -12.01
C ILE A 320 -5.62 1.54 -10.60
N GLY A 321 -5.80 2.80 -10.23
CA GLY A 321 -6.24 3.23 -8.90
C GLY A 321 -5.10 3.37 -7.87
N GLY A 322 -3.87 3.03 -8.25
CA GLY A 322 -2.67 3.28 -7.45
C GLY A 322 -2.21 4.73 -7.53
N ASN A 323 -1.44 5.17 -6.54
CA ASN A 323 -0.86 6.53 -6.49
C ASN A 323 0.61 6.47 -6.06
N SER A 324 1.26 7.64 -6.11
CA SER A 324 2.69 7.86 -5.88
C SER A 324 3.62 7.37 -6.98
N GLU A 325 4.77 8.05 -7.05
CA GLU A 325 5.92 7.72 -7.88
C GLU A 325 7.12 7.67 -6.94
N ARG A 326 7.83 6.52 -6.89
CA ARG A 326 8.88 6.27 -5.89
C ARG A 326 8.41 6.61 -4.48
N GLU A 327 7.19 6.18 -4.14
CA GLU A 327 6.54 6.34 -2.83
C GLU A 327 6.09 7.77 -2.48
N HIS A 328 6.39 8.77 -3.32
CA HIS A 328 6.06 10.17 -3.05
C HIS A 328 4.92 10.66 -3.96
N PHE A 329 4.10 11.58 -3.46
CA PHE A 329 3.10 12.22 -4.31
C PHE A 329 3.79 13.12 -5.36
N PRO A 330 3.55 12.93 -6.67
CA PRO A 330 3.98 13.88 -7.68
C PRO A 330 3.21 15.22 -7.53
N PRO A 331 3.54 16.27 -8.31
CA PRO A 331 2.64 17.41 -8.46
C PRO A 331 1.23 16.96 -8.90
N PRO A 332 0.16 17.66 -8.50
CA PRO A 332 -1.19 17.28 -8.89
C PRO A 332 -1.34 17.31 -10.40
N ASP A 333 -2.15 16.40 -10.92
CA ASP A 333 -2.49 16.23 -12.34
C ASP A 333 -1.31 15.80 -13.25
N VAL A 334 -0.12 15.53 -12.69
CA VAL A 334 1.03 15.00 -13.43
C VAL A 334 1.04 13.47 -13.37
N ILE A 335 0.35 12.83 -14.31
CA ILE A 335 0.16 11.38 -14.35
C ILE A 335 1.05 10.75 -15.43
N ALA A 336 0.91 11.15 -16.71
CA ALA A 336 1.73 10.62 -17.80
C ALA A 336 3.21 11.03 -17.65
N GLY A 337 3.47 12.26 -17.20
CA GLY A 337 4.82 12.77 -16.95
C GLY A 337 5.54 12.07 -15.79
N ALA A 338 4.80 11.36 -14.92
CA ALA A 338 5.33 10.66 -13.74
C ALA A 338 5.42 9.13 -13.92
N LEU A 339 5.31 8.61 -15.15
CA LEU A 339 5.38 7.17 -15.40
C LEU A 339 6.82 6.64 -15.35
N THR A 340 7.09 5.76 -14.37
CA THR A 340 8.37 5.09 -14.18
C THR A 340 8.18 3.59 -13.90
N ASP A 341 9.28 2.87 -13.73
CA ASP A 341 9.30 1.50 -13.22
C ASP A 341 9.07 1.42 -11.69
N ARG A 342 8.93 2.56 -11.02
CA ARG A 342 8.65 2.67 -9.59
C ARG A 342 7.36 3.46 -9.30
N THR A 343 6.44 3.47 -10.27
CA THR A 343 5.09 3.99 -10.09
C THR A 343 4.27 3.07 -9.18
N CYS A 344 3.32 3.63 -8.43
CA CYS A 344 2.32 2.92 -7.62
C CYS A 344 2.89 1.97 -6.56
N GLU A 345 2.95 2.40 -5.30
CA GLU A 345 3.17 1.51 -4.15
C GLU A 345 1.84 0.84 -3.73
N ALA A 346 1.85 -0.48 -3.52
CA ALA A 346 0.66 -1.24 -3.15
C ALA A 346 0.11 -0.89 -1.74
N CYS A 347 0.96 -0.53 -0.78
CA CYS A 347 0.51 -0.08 0.55
C CYS A 347 -0.44 1.12 0.47
N ASN A 348 -0.21 2.02 -0.48
CA ASN A 348 -1.01 3.22 -0.64
C ASN A 348 -2.43 2.83 -1.01
N THR A 349 -2.59 1.90 -1.95
CA THR A 349 -3.91 1.41 -2.36
C THR A 349 -4.59 0.62 -1.25
N TYR A 350 -3.86 -0.22 -0.53
CA TYR A 350 -4.38 -0.89 0.67
C TYR A 350 -4.98 0.11 1.66
N ASN A 351 -4.23 1.17 1.99
CA ASN A 351 -4.65 2.19 2.95
C ASN A 351 -5.76 3.11 2.39
N MET A 352 -5.74 3.44 1.10
CA MET A 352 -6.83 4.18 0.45
C MET A 352 -8.13 3.38 0.47
N MET A 353 -8.07 2.07 0.24
CA MET A 353 -9.23 1.19 0.36
C MET A 353 -9.75 1.11 1.80
N LYS A 354 -8.87 1.05 2.81
CA LYS A 354 -9.28 1.18 4.22
C LYS A 354 -10.02 2.50 4.48
N LEU A 355 -9.48 3.63 4.02
CA LEU A 355 -10.09 4.94 4.18
C LEU A 355 -11.46 5.02 3.47
N GLY A 356 -11.55 4.52 2.23
CA GLY A 356 -12.79 4.50 1.45
C GLY A 356 -13.92 3.72 2.14
N ARG A 357 -13.60 2.67 2.89
CA ARG A 357 -14.59 1.93 3.69
C ARG A 357 -15.20 2.76 4.82
N HIS A 358 -14.38 3.53 5.53
CA HIS A 358 -14.88 4.45 6.56
C HIS A 358 -15.85 5.45 5.92
N LEU A 359 -15.43 6.11 4.83
CA LEU A 359 -16.25 7.07 4.10
C LEU A 359 -17.57 6.45 3.63
N TYR A 360 -17.53 5.23 3.08
CA TYR A 360 -18.73 4.52 2.63
C TYR A 360 -19.65 4.18 3.80
N SER A 361 -19.12 3.77 4.94
CA SER A 361 -19.93 3.44 6.11
C SER A 361 -20.79 4.63 6.59
N TRP A 362 -20.33 5.87 6.36
CA TRP A 362 -21.04 7.10 6.73
C TRP A 362 -21.95 7.64 5.62
N SER A 363 -21.51 7.56 4.37
CA SER A 363 -22.22 8.17 3.23
C SER A 363 -23.19 7.19 2.56
N MET A 364 -22.80 5.92 2.48
CA MET A 364 -23.33 4.88 1.59
C MET A 364 -23.33 5.30 0.11
N ASP A 365 -22.41 6.18 -0.27
CA ASP A 365 -22.24 6.64 -1.65
C ASP A 365 -21.68 5.50 -2.53
N PRO A 366 -22.43 4.99 -3.52
CA PRO A 366 -22.00 3.91 -4.40
C PRO A 366 -20.74 4.26 -5.20
N ALA A 367 -20.47 5.54 -5.49
CA ALA A 367 -19.28 5.95 -6.24
C ALA A 367 -17.97 5.59 -5.51
N LEU A 368 -17.98 5.55 -4.17
CA LEU A 368 -16.84 5.06 -3.40
C LEU A 368 -16.51 3.59 -3.68
N PHE A 369 -17.48 2.80 -4.12
CA PHE A 369 -17.25 1.42 -4.54
C PHE A 369 -16.89 1.27 -6.02
N ASP A 370 -17.08 2.30 -6.84
CA ASP A 370 -16.44 2.38 -8.16
C ASP A 370 -14.93 2.63 -7.98
N ASP A 371 -14.57 3.55 -7.09
CA ASP A 371 -13.18 3.80 -6.68
C ASP A 371 -12.54 2.52 -6.09
N TYR A 372 -13.24 1.87 -5.16
CA TYR A 372 -12.80 0.64 -4.52
C TYR A 372 -12.62 -0.50 -5.52
N GLU A 373 -13.58 -0.70 -6.44
CA GLU A 373 -13.50 -1.74 -7.47
C GLU A 373 -12.33 -1.52 -8.42
N ASN A 374 -12.07 -0.28 -8.83
CA ASN A 374 -10.91 0.06 -9.67
C ASN A 374 -9.60 -0.30 -8.98
N MET A 375 -9.38 0.21 -7.76
CA MET A 375 -8.21 -0.07 -6.93
C MET A 375 -8.03 -1.58 -6.68
N TYR A 376 -9.12 -2.25 -6.35
CA TYR A 376 -9.13 -3.66 -5.99
C TYR A 376 -8.77 -4.55 -7.19
N LEU A 377 -9.49 -4.40 -8.31
CA LEU A 377 -9.29 -5.27 -9.47
C LEU A 377 -7.98 -4.96 -10.21
N ASN A 378 -7.60 -3.69 -10.33
CA ASN A 378 -6.50 -3.32 -11.22
C ASN A 378 -5.15 -3.23 -10.49
N HIS A 379 -5.13 -2.92 -9.20
CA HIS A 379 -3.89 -2.82 -8.42
C HIS A 379 -3.73 -3.92 -7.38
N ILE A 380 -4.74 -4.19 -6.53
CA ILE A 380 -4.59 -5.24 -5.51
C ILE A 380 -4.60 -6.65 -6.13
N MET A 381 -5.48 -6.95 -7.09
CA MET A 381 -5.45 -8.29 -7.73
C MET A 381 -4.23 -8.49 -8.64
N SER A 382 -3.54 -7.42 -9.05
CA SER A 382 -2.28 -7.50 -9.80
C SER A 382 -1.03 -7.58 -8.90
N HIS A 383 -1.18 -7.28 -7.61
CA HIS A 383 -0.13 -7.22 -6.60
C HIS A 383 0.46 -8.59 -6.24
N GLN A 384 -0.35 -9.66 -6.26
CA GLN A 384 0.09 -11.00 -5.88
C GLN A 384 0.23 -11.91 -7.11
N HIS A 385 1.33 -12.65 -7.18
CA HIS A 385 1.48 -13.70 -8.19
C HIS A 385 0.54 -14.88 -7.89
N PRO A 386 -0.31 -15.31 -8.83
CA PRO A 386 -1.39 -16.28 -8.58
C PRO A 386 -0.88 -17.72 -8.37
N GLU A 387 0.37 -18.03 -8.69
CA GLU A 387 0.97 -19.35 -8.47
C GLU A 387 1.85 -19.41 -7.20
N THR A 388 2.69 -18.40 -6.97
CA THR A 388 3.70 -18.39 -5.90
C THR A 388 3.23 -17.67 -4.63
N GLY A 389 2.21 -16.81 -4.73
CA GLY A 389 1.71 -16.01 -3.61
C GLY A 389 2.58 -14.79 -3.26
N MET A 390 3.65 -14.54 -4.01
CA MET A 390 4.59 -13.44 -3.77
C MET A 390 4.04 -12.09 -4.23
N PHE A 391 4.54 -11.01 -3.61
CA PHE A 391 3.98 -9.66 -3.70
C PHE A 391 4.85 -8.69 -4.50
N VAL A 392 4.24 -7.71 -5.15
CA VAL A 392 4.91 -6.65 -5.90
C VAL A 392 5.05 -5.39 -5.05
N TYR A 393 6.23 -4.77 -4.98
CA TYR A 393 6.34 -3.49 -4.27
C TYR A 393 5.73 -2.34 -5.09
N PHE A 394 6.37 -2.04 -6.22
CA PHE A 394 5.95 -1.02 -7.17
C PHE A 394 5.24 -1.67 -8.35
N MET A 395 4.09 -1.13 -8.72
CA MET A 395 3.33 -1.57 -9.88
C MET A 395 3.65 -0.65 -11.07
N PRO A 396 4.64 -0.99 -11.90
CA PRO A 396 5.21 -0.04 -12.84
C PRO A 396 4.25 0.28 -13.98
N MET A 397 4.04 1.57 -14.23
CA MET A 397 3.13 2.04 -15.28
C MET A 397 3.87 2.52 -16.54
N ARG A 398 5.20 2.67 -16.48
CA ARG A 398 6.02 2.93 -17.67
C ARG A 398 5.93 1.74 -18.63
N SER A 399 5.55 2.02 -19.88
CA SER A 399 5.43 1.02 -20.93
C SER A 399 6.72 0.22 -21.11
N GLY A 400 6.61 -1.11 -21.10
CA GLY A 400 7.75 -2.01 -21.21
C GLY A 400 8.35 -2.48 -19.87
N SER A 401 7.88 -1.94 -18.75
CA SER A 401 8.34 -2.36 -17.44
C SER A 401 7.76 -3.72 -17.04
N ARG A 402 8.45 -4.39 -16.11
CA ARG A 402 8.05 -5.69 -15.55
C ARG A 402 7.78 -5.55 -14.05
N ARG A 403 6.90 -6.40 -13.53
CA ARG A 403 6.73 -6.57 -12.08
C ARG A 403 7.96 -7.25 -11.48
N THR A 404 8.29 -6.87 -10.24
CA THR A 404 9.28 -7.58 -9.42
C THR A 404 8.58 -8.11 -8.18
N TYR A 405 8.64 -9.42 -8.00
CA TYR A 405 7.99 -10.11 -6.89
C TYR A 405 8.96 -10.30 -5.72
N SER A 406 8.42 -10.29 -4.51
CA SER A 406 9.14 -10.59 -3.28
C SER A 406 9.70 -12.00 -3.28
N GLU A 407 10.79 -12.21 -2.55
CA GLU A 407 11.26 -13.53 -2.18
C GLU A 407 10.66 -13.94 -0.83
N PRO A 408 10.30 -15.24 -0.63
CA PRO A 408 9.54 -15.67 0.54
C PRO A 408 10.16 -15.30 1.89
N THR A 409 11.50 -15.31 1.98
CA THR A 409 12.24 -15.15 3.24
C THR A 409 13.24 -13.98 3.24
N GLU A 410 13.37 -13.23 2.15
CA GLU A 410 14.43 -12.22 1.97
C GLU A 410 13.93 -10.80 1.67
N SER A 411 12.63 -10.59 1.43
CA SER A 411 12.10 -9.26 1.08
C SER A 411 11.59 -8.49 2.30
N PHE A 412 10.57 -8.99 3.00
CA PHE A 412 9.94 -8.36 4.18
C PHE A 412 9.78 -6.82 4.10
N TRP A 413 9.42 -6.30 2.92
CA TRP A 413 9.14 -4.88 2.72
C TRP A 413 7.76 -4.49 3.29
N CYS A 414 7.44 -3.20 3.34
CA CYS A 414 6.10 -2.74 3.72
C CYS A 414 4.99 -3.36 2.84
N CYS A 415 5.19 -3.47 1.51
CA CYS A 415 4.23 -4.09 0.59
C CYS A 415 4.08 -5.61 0.79
N VAL A 416 5.10 -6.28 1.34
CA VAL A 416 4.94 -7.67 1.78
C VAL A 416 3.97 -7.72 2.97
N GLY A 417 4.15 -6.82 3.94
CA GLY A 417 3.25 -6.71 5.10
C GLY A 417 1.79 -6.40 4.72
N SER A 418 1.56 -5.35 3.93
CA SER A 418 0.21 -5.03 3.45
C SER A 418 -0.34 -6.09 2.47
N GLY A 419 0.52 -6.80 1.76
CA GLY A 419 0.16 -7.97 0.95
C GLY A 419 -0.42 -9.12 1.76
N MET A 420 0.24 -9.48 2.87
CA MET A 420 -0.25 -10.49 3.81
C MET A 420 -1.67 -10.19 4.28
N GLU A 421 -2.00 -8.92 4.50
CA GLU A 421 -3.35 -8.48 4.92
C GLU A 421 -4.34 -8.40 3.76
N SER A 422 -3.93 -7.82 2.62
CA SER A 422 -4.80 -7.58 1.47
C SER A 422 -5.36 -8.88 0.91
N HIS A 423 -4.49 -9.88 0.76
CA HIS A 423 -4.84 -11.18 0.19
C HIS A 423 -5.32 -12.18 1.25
N ALA A 424 -5.60 -11.74 2.48
CA ALA A 424 -6.23 -12.55 3.52
C ALA A 424 -7.76 -12.37 3.57
N LYS A 425 -8.31 -11.39 2.85
CA LYS A 425 -9.66 -10.87 3.10
C LYS A 425 -10.46 -10.45 1.86
N HIS A 426 -10.36 -11.14 0.75
CA HIS A 426 -11.09 -10.76 -0.48
C HIS A 426 -12.62 -10.74 -0.36
N GLY A 427 -13.22 -11.51 0.56
CA GLY A 427 -14.65 -11.43 0.86
C GLY A 427 -15.04 -10.19 1.68
N ASP A 428 -14.05 -9.47 2.20
CA ASP A 428 -14.23 -8.21 2.91
C ASP A 428 -14.83 -7.18 1.96
N SER A 429 -15.71 -6.31 2.48
CA SER A 429 -16.32 -5.23 1.70
C SER A 429 -17.30 -5.64 0.58
N ALA A 430 -17.41 -6.92 0.20
CA ALA A 430 -18.30 -7.35 -0.89
C ALA A 430 -19.78 -7.11 -0.55
N TYR A 431 -20.13 -7.38 0.70
CA TYR A 431 -21.49 -7.26 1.22
C TYR A 431 -21.53 -6.34 2.44
N TRP A 432 -22.55 -5.48 2.49
CA TRP A 432 -22.79 -4.55 3.60
C TRP A 432 -24.24 -4.65 4.06
N GLN A 433 -24.50 -4.31 5.31
CA GLN A 433 -25.83 -4.37 5.91
C GLN A 433 -26.23 -3.05 6.56
N SER A 434 -27.50 -2.71 6.43
CA SER A 434 -28.16 -1.62 7.14
C SER A 434 -29.62 -2.00 7.40
N GLY A 435 -29.97 -2.23 8.67
CA GLY A 435 -31.30 -2.67 9.07
C GLY A 435 -31.74 -3.95 8.35
N ASP A 436 -32.81 -3.86 7.56
CA ASP A 436 -33.41 -4.95 6.79
C ASP A 436 -32.90 -5.03 5.33
N THR A 437 -31.77 -4.38 5.03
CA THR A 437 -31.19 -4.31 3.69
C THR A 437 -29.78 -4.90 3.65
N LEU A 438 -29.55 -5.80 2.68
CA LEU A 438 -28.24 -6.30 2.29
C LEU A 438 -27.81 -5.61 0.98
N TYR A 439 -26.67 -4.95 1.03
CA TYR A 439 -26.02 -4.28 -0.10
C TYR A 439 -24.93 -5.18 -0.66
N THR A 440 -24.96 -5.44 -1.96
CA THR A 440 -23.89 -6.10 -2.71
C THR A 440 -23.14 -5.02 -3.48
N ASN A 441 -21.89 -4.76 -3.10
CA ASN A 441 -21.05 -3.75 -3.72
C ASN A 441 -19.98 -4.36 -4.64
N LEU A 442 -19.45 -5.54 -4.32
CA LEU A 442 -18.50 -6.24 -5.19
C LEU A 442 -19.10 -7.57 -5.63
N TYR A 443 -18.91 -7.91 -6.90
CA TYR A 443 -19.44 -9.13 -7.49
C TYR A 443 -18.37 -10.21 -7.51
N MET A 444 -18.51 -11.18 -6.61
CA MET A 444 -17.60 -12.32 -6.51
C MET A 444 -18.38 -13.60 -6.18
N PRO A 445 -17.98 -14.75 -6.73
CA PRO A 445 -18.70 -16.00 -6.51
C PRO A 445 -18.50 -16.47 -5.07
N SER A 446 -19.59 -16.52 -4.30
CA SER A 446 -19.56 -16.76 -2.86
C SER A 446 -20.84 -17.41 -2.35
N ASP A 447 -20.79 -17.97 -1.15
CA ASP A 447 -21.95 -18.31 -0.33
C ASP A 447 -22.00 -17.33 0.86
N VAL A 448 -23.15 -16.68 1.06
CA VAL A 448 -23.33 -15.58 2.00
C VAL A 448 -24.34 -15.97 3.08
N ASP A 449 -23.98 -15.79 4.35
CA ASP A 449 -24.86 -15.98 5.50
C ASP A 449 -25.18 -14.64 6.18
N TRP A 450 -26.24 -13.97 5.72
CA TRP A 450 -26.67 -12.70 6.29
C TRP A 450 -27.52 -12.92 7.54
N LYS A 451 -26.82 -13.14 8.66
CA LYS A 451 -27.42 -13.46 9.97
C LYS A 451 -28.41 -12.42 10.48
N MET A 452 -28.08 -11.13 10.36
CA MET A 452 -28.97 -10.04 10.80
C MET A 452 -30.29 -10.05 10.02
N GLY A 453 -30.23 -10.34 8.72
CA GLY A 453 -31.41 -10.49 7.88
C GLY A 453 -32.11 -11.83 8.03
N GLY A 454 -31.50 -12.85 8.65
CA GLY A 454 -32.02 -14.21 8.67
C GLY A 454 -32.07 -14.85 7.28
N MET A 455 -31.17 -14.46 6.38
CA MET A 455 -31.13 -14.91 4.98
C MET A 455 -29.78 -15.53 4.65
N SER A 456 -29.75 -16.48 3.70
CA SER A 456 -28.52 -16.91 3.05
C SER A 456 -28.66 -16.96 1.53
N LEU A 457 -27.59 -16.64 0.83
CA LEU A 457 -27.54 -16.50 -0.63
C LEU A 457 -26.37 -17.29 -1.23
N SER A 458 -26.54 -17.79 -2.44
CA SER A 458 -25.45 -18.27 -3.29
C SER A 458 -25.25 -17.29 -4.44
N VAL A 459 -24.03 -16.85 -4.68
CA VAL A 459 -23.65 -15.98 -5.81
C VAL A 459 -22.76 -16.76 -6.76
N ARG A 460 -23.12 -16.81 -8.04
CA ARG A 460 -22.39 -17.52 -9.10
C ARG A 460 -22.18 -16.57 -10.27
N THR A 461 -20.92 -16.37 -10.62
CA THR A 461 -20.48 -15.46 -11.68
C THR A 461 -19.01 -15.72 -11.99
N ASP A 462 -18.62 -15.41 -13.22
CA ASP A 462 -17.21 -15.33 -13.64
C ASP A 462 -16.70 -13.87 -13.65
N TYR A 463 -17.45 -12.93 -13.07
CA TYR A 463 -17.06 -11.51 -12.96
C TYR A 463 -15.65 -11.36 -12.33
N PRO A 464 -14.76 -10.54 -12.92
CA PRO A 464 -15.03 -9.54 -13.97
C PRO A 464 -14.89 -10.06 -15.41
N MET A 465 -14.69 -11.38 -15.62
CA MET A 465 -14.57 -11.99 -16.96
C MET A 465 -15.93 -12.38 -17.57
N SER A 466 -17.02 -11.86 -17.01
CA SER A 466 -18.40 -12.04 -17.48
C SER A 466 -19.25 -10.85 -17.02
N GLU A 467 -20.30 -10.56 -17.79
CA GLU A 467 -21.29 -9.53 -17.48
C GLU A 467 -22.42 -10.05 -16.57
N ASP A 468 -22.55 -11.38 -16.42
CA ASP A 468 -23.68 -12.03 -15.76
C ASP A 468 -23.38 -12.42 -14.31
N ILE A 469 -24.29 -12.02 -13.40
CA ILE A 469 -24.26 -12.36 -11.98
C ILE A 469 -25.57 -13.03 -11.58
N ALA A 470 -25.48 -14.27 -11.09
CA ALA A 470 -26.64 -15.01 -10.61
C ALA A 470 -26.62 -15.12 -9.09
N PHE A 471 -27.72 -14.71 -8.45
CA PHE A 471 -27.98 -14.95 -7.03
C PHE A 471 -29.08 -15.98 -6.87
N THR A 472 -28.94 -16.86 -5.88
CA THR A 472 -29.98 -17.79 -5.45
C THR A 472 -30.23 -17.62 -3.96
N VAL A 473 -31.48 -17.43 -3.57
CA VAL A 473 -31.87 -17.42 -2.15
C VAL A 473 -31.86 -18.86 -1.63
N ASN A 474 -31.00 -19.16 -0.67
CA ASN A 474 -30.91 -20.47 -0.05
C ASN A 474 -31.88 -20.59 1.14
N ALA A 475 -32.00 -19.51 1.93
CA ALA A 475 -32.95 -19.39 3.03
C ALA A 475 -33.35 -17.93 3.24
N ALA A 476 -34.57 -17.70 3.73
CA ALA A 476 -35.08 -16.37 4.03
C ALA A 476 -36.11 -16.40 5.17
N PRO A 477 -36.30 -15.28 5.91
CA PRO A 477 -37.33 -15.16 6.92
C PRO A 477 -38.71 -14.96 6.27
N SER A 478 -39.76 -14.95 7.10
CA SER A 478 -41.14 -14.70 6.62
C SER A 478 -41.42 -13.23 6.30
N GLU A 479 -40.64 -12.35 6.92
CA GLU A 479 -40.67 -10.90 6.81
C GLU A 479 -40.02 -10.43 5.51
N GLU A 480 -40.35 -9.20 5.11
CA GLU A 480 -39.70 -8.58 3.96
C GLU A 480 -38.24 -8.27 4.26
N ARG A 481 -37.42 -8.42 3.22
CA ARG A 481 -36.02 -8.01 3.21
C ARG A 481 -35.70 -7.35 1.89
N THR A 482 -34.77 -6.42 1.94
CA THR A 482 -34.30 -5.70 0.75
C THR A 482 -32.93 -6.23 0.34
N LEU A 483 -32.81 -6.64 -0.92
CA LEU A 483 -31.51 -6.89 -1.56
C LEU A 483 -31.20 -5.69 -2.46
N ALA A 484 -30.04 -5.07 -2.25
CA ALA A 484 -29.58 -3.89 -2.96
C ALA A 484 -28.32 -4.23 -3.78
N PHE A 485 -28.38 -4.10 -5.09
CA PHE A 485 -27.28 -4.46 -6.00
C PHE A 485 -26.65 -3.19 -6.57
N ARG A 486 -25.34 -2.97 -6.37
CA ARG A 486 -24.66 -1.79 -6.92
C ARG A 486 -24.72 -1.80 -8.44
N LEU A 487 -25.21 -0.72 -9.04
CA LEU A 487 -25.08 -0.50 -10.48
C LEU A 487 -23.86 0.41 -10.69
N PRO A 488 -22.74 -0.12 -11.19
CA PRO A 488 -21.50 0.65 -11.31
C PRO A 488 -21.66 1.88 -12.21
N GLY A 489 -20.94 2.96 -11.91
CA GLY A 489 -20.99 4.19 -12.69
C GLY A 489 -20.58 4.02 -14.17
N TRP A 490 -19.78 3.00 -14.48
CA TRP A 490 -19.34 2.68 -15.84
C TRP A 490 -20.39 1.91 -16.68
N CYS A 491 -21.47 1.40 -16.07
CA CYS A 491 -22.44 0.53 -16.74
C CYS A 491 -23.66 1.31 -17.25
N ASP A 492 -23.76 1.49 -18.58
CA ASP A 492 -24.81 2.29 -19.22
C ASP A 492 -26.19 1.60 -19.30
N ALA A 493 -26.22 0.26 -19.34
CA ALA A 493 -27.44 -0.50 -19.61
C ALA A 493 -27.59 -1.72 -18.68
N PRO A 494 -27.60 -1.53 -17.35
CA PRO A 494 -27.79 -2.64 -16.42
C PRO A 494 -29.18 -3.28 -16.62
N SER A 495 -29.27 -4.59 -16.39
CA SER A 495 -30.57 -5.27 -16.36
C SER A 495 -30.67 -6.20 -15.16
N LEU A 496 -31.86 -6.25 -14.56
CA LEU A 496 -32.14 -7.06 -13.37
C LEU A 496 -33.43 -7.83 -13.58
N ALA A 497 -33.43 -9.11 -13.23
CA ALA A 497 -34.63 -9.94 -13.22
C ALA A 497 -34.71 -10.78 -11.95
N VAL A 498 -35.93 -10.98 -11.46
CA VAL A 498 -36.22 -11.88 -10.34
C VAL A 498 -37.19 -12.95 -10.81
N ASN A 499 -36.81 -14.22 -10.70
CA ASN A 499 -37.58 -15.37 -11.19
C ASN A 499 -38.00 -15.24 -12.67
N GLY A 500 -37.15 -14.60 -13.49
CA GLY A 500 -37.39 -14.37 -14.92
C GLY A 500 -38.27 -13.15 -15.24
N GLU A 501 -38.78 -12.45 -14.23
CA GLU A 501 -39.51 -11.20 -14.40
C GLU A 501 -38.54 -10.01 -14.31
N ALA A 502 -38.52 -9.16 -15.34
CA ALA A 502 -37.66 -7.98 -15.38
C ALA A 502 -38.06 -6.97 -14.30
N ILE A 503 -37.08 -6.44 -13.59
CA ILE A 503 -37.22 -5.33 -12.65
C ILE A 503 -36.66 -4.08 -13.34
N GLU A 504 -37.44 -3.00 -13.34
CA GLU A 504 -36.99 -1.73 -13.89
C GLU A 504 -35.80 -1.19 -13.07
N VAL A 505 -34.68 -0.97 -13.76
CA VAL A 505 -33.45 -0.39 -13.22
C VAL A 505 -32.96 0.67 -14.18
N SER A 506 -32.30 1.70 -13.66
CA SER A 506 -31.69 2.76 -14.45
C SER A 506 -30.20 2.87 -14.14
N ALA A 507 -29.39 3.13 -15.17
CA ALA A 507 -27.97 3.46 -15.00
C ALA A 507 -27.81 4.69 -14.09
N GLY A 508 -26.70 4.73 -13.35
CA GLY A 508 -26.42 5.82 -12.40
C GLY A 508 -27.33 5.86 -11.16
N SER A 509 -28.23 4.89 -10.98
CA SER A 509 -29.13 4.84 -9.80
C SER A 509 -28.45 4.38 -8.51
N GLY A 510 -27.16 4.06 -8.55
CA GLY A 510 -26.37 3.65 -7.39
C GLY A 510 -26.63 2.20 -6.99
N HIS A 511 -27.80 1.90 -6.42
CA HIS A 511 -28.21 0.55 -6.06
C HIS A 511 -29.62 0.22 -6.56
N ALA A 512 -29.77 -0.87 -7.30
CA ALA A 512 -31.07 -1.47 -7.58
C ALA A 512 -31.57 -2.21 -6.33
N LYS A 513 -32.62 -1.66 -5.69
CA LYS A 513 -33.20 -2.22 -4.46
C LYS A 513 -34.44 -3.04 -4.76
N VAL A 514 -34.47 -4.28 -4.27
CA VAL A 514 -35.60 -5.19 -4.39
C VAL A 514 -36.06 -5.64 -3.01
N THR A 515 -37.22 -5.14 -2.58
CA THR A 515 -37.86 -5.50 -1.31
C THR A 515 -38.94 -6.54 -1.54
N ARG A 516 -38.79 -7.74 -0.98
CA ARG A 516 -39.74 -8.85 -1.13
C ARG A 516 -39.77 -9.72 0.11
N ARG A 517 -40.83 -10.53 0.22
CA ARG A 517 -40.83 -11.75 1.03
C ARG A 517 -40.16 -12.86 0.24
N TRP A 518 -38.87 -12.99 0.42
CA TRP A 518 -38.05 -13.97 -0.30
C TRP A 518 -38.37 -15.39 0.13
N GLN A 519 -38.21 -16.34 -0.79
CA GLN A 519 -38.35 -17.76 -0.54
C GLN A 519 -37.10 -18.50 -0.99
N ALA A 520 -36.81 -19.62 -0.32
CA ALA A 520 -35.75 -20.51 -0.78
C ALA A 520 -36.02 -20.95 -2.22
N GLY A 521 -35.01 -20.81 -3.08
CA GLY A 521 -35.09 -21.09 -4.51
C GLY A 521 -35.37 -19.88 -5.40
N ASP A 522 -35.69 -18.70 -4.84
CA ASP A 522 -35.78 -17.46 -5.61
C ASP A 522 -34.45 -17.17 -6.32
N LYS A 523 -34.53 -16.76 -7.58
CA LYS A 523 -33.38 -16.47 -8.44
C LYS A 523 -33.36 -15.01 -8.84
N ILE A 524 -32.20 -14.38 -8.74
CA ILE A 524 -31.95 -13.04 -9.23
C ILE A 524 -30.86 -13.12 -10.30
N ALA A 525 -31.12 -12.52 -11.46
CA ALA A 525 -30.15 -12.38 -12.54
C ALA A 525 -29.87 -10.90 -12.74
N LEU A 526 -28.62 -10.50 -12.57
CA LEU A 526 -28.11 -9.17 -12.84
C LEU A 526 -27.13 -9.28 -14.01
N THR A 527 -27.31 -8.46 -15.04
CA THR A 527 -26.35 -8.32 -16.13
C THR A 527 -25.83 -6.88 -16.14
N LEU A 528 -24.51 -6.74 -16.20
CA LEU A 528 -23.79 -5.46 -16.23
C LEU A 528 -22.97 -5.38 -17.54
N PRO A 529 -23.57 -4.92 -18.65
CA PRO A 529 -22.88 -4.86 -19.93
C PRO A 529 -21.62 -3.99 -19.89
N MET A 530 -20.50 -4.52 -20.35
CA MET A 530 -19.19 -3.89 -20.35
C MET A 530 -18.84 -3.35 -21.74
N SER A 531 -18.47 -2.07 -21.79
CA SER A 531 -18.01 -1.40 -23.01
C SER A 531 -16.52 -1.07 -22.94
N LEU A 532 -15.91 -0.83 -24.11
CA LEU A 532 -14.55 -0.29 -24.20
C LEU A 532 -14.60 1.22 -23.94
N ALA A 533 -13.84 1.71 -22.97
CA ALA A 533 -13.61 3.13 -22.73
C ALA A 533 -12.17 3.51 -23.06
N VAL A 534 -11.99 4.75 -23.53
CA VAL A 534 -10.68 5.37 -23.80
C VAL A 534 -10.55 6.60 -22.90
N GLU A 535 -9.52 6.64 -22.07
CA GLU A 535 -9.33 7.68 -21.06
C GLU A 535 -8.01 8.43 -21.30
N PRO A 536 -8.04 9.73 -21.65
CA PRO A 536 -6.84 10.53 -21.79
C PRO A 536 -6.21 10.86 -20.43
N SER A 537 -4.89 10.98 -20.39
CA SER A 537 -4.17 11.47 -19.21
C SER A 537 -4.47 12.97 -18.99
N PRO A 538 -4.60 13.45 -17.74
CA PRO A 538 -4.90 14.85 -17.45
C PRO A 538 -3.82 15.84 -17.90
N ASP A 539 -2.54 15.48 -17.79
CA ASP A 539 -1.37 16.29 -18.19
C ASP A 539 -1.01 16.16 -19.67
N GLU A 540 -1.19 14.96 -20.24
CA GLU A 540 -0.90 14.67 -21.64
C GLU A 540 -2.12 14.05 -22.33
N PRO A 541 -3.05 14.85 -22.89
CA PRO A 541 -4.27 14.32 -23.51
C PRO A 541 -4.03 13.40 -24.71
N ASN A 542 -2.83 13.46 -25.31
CA ASN A 542 -2.40 12.57 -26.37
C ASN A 542 -1.82 11.25 -25.84
N THR A 543 -1.80 11.01 -24.53
CA THR A 543 -1.46 9.73 -23.92
C THR A 543 -2.73 9.14 -23.31
N VAL A 544 -3.16 7.98 -23.78
CA VAL A 544 -4.46 7.38 -23.41
C VAL A 544 -4.31 6.02 -22.75
N THR A 545 -5.31 5.63 -21.97
CA THR A 545 -5.49 4.28 -21.42
C THR A 545 -6.81 3.68 -21.87
N PHE A 546 -6.98 2.36 -21.70
CA PHE A 546 -8.16 1.63 -22.14
C PHE A 546 -8.75 0.82 -20.99
N ARG A 547 -10.09 0.76 -20.94
CA ARG A 547 -10.83 -0.09 -20.00
C ARG A 547 -11.90 -0.92 -20.67
N HIS A 548 -12.17 -2.11 -20.14
CA HIS A 548 -13.36 -2.89 -20.44
C HIS A 548 -14.19 -3.06 -19.16
N GLY A 549 -15.31 -2.34 -19.07
CA GLY A 549 -16.02 -2.21 -17.79
C GLY A 549 -15.08 -1.70 -16.68
N PRO A 550 -14.90 -2.43 -15.57
CA PRO A 550 -14.00 -2.01 -14.49
C PRO A 550 -12.52 -2.33 -14.75
N MET A 551 -12.20 -3.12 -15.79
CA MET A 551 -10.86 -3.68 -16.00
C MET A 551 -10.00 -2.73 -16.83
N VAL A 552 -8.89 -2.24 -16.27
CA VAL A 552 -7.82 -1.59 -17.04
C VAL A 552 -7.18 -2.62 -17.96
N LEU A 553 -6.99 -2.26 -19.22
CA LEU A 553 -6.35 -3.11 -20.22
C LEU A 553 -4.88 -2.72 -20.39
N ALA A 554 -4.05 -3.71 -20.71
CA ALA A 554 -2.65 -3.50 -21.03
C ALA A 554 -2.25 -4.30 -22.29
N ALA A 555 -1.28 -3.79 -23.04
CA ALA A 555 -0.63 -4.57 -24.09
C ALA A 555 0.47 -5.45 -23.50
N ASN A 556 0.50 -6.73 -23.88
CA ASN A 556 1.68 -7.57 -23.68
C ASN A 556 2.76 -7.13 -24.67
N VAL A 557 3.91 -6.68 -24.14
CA VAL A 557 5.05 -6.23 -24.95
C VAL A 557 6.29 -7.14 -24.82
N GLY A 558 6.09 -8.37 -24.32
CA GLY A 558 7.09 -9.42 -24.23
C GLY A 558 7.18 -10.04 -22.82
N PRO A 559 7.92 -11.15 -22.66
CA PRO A 559 8.14 -11.77 -21.35
C PRO A 559 8.87 -10.84 -20.38
N GLY A 560 8.48 -10.86 -19.10
CA GLY A 560 9.15 -10.13 -18.02
C GLY A 560 10.60 -10.56 -17.80
N THR A 561 10.92 -11.82 -18.11
CA THR A 561 12.26 -12.40 -17.94
C THR A 561 13.25 -12.01 -19.04
N GLU A 562 12.78 -11.42 -20.14
CA GLU A 562 13.62 -11.05 -21.29
C GLU A 562 13.93 -9.54 -21.29
N GLU A 563 15.04 -9.17 -21.92
CA GLU A 563 15.35 -7.77 -22.19
C GLU A 563 14.38 -7.20 -23.21
N MET A 564 14.00 -5.93 -23.02
CA MET A 564 13.13 -5.25 -23.97
C MET A 564 13.95 -4.73 -25.15
N THR A 565 13.83 -5.38 -26.30
CA THR A 565 14.50 -4.95 -27.54
C THR A 565 13.59 -4.16 -28.47
N ALA A 566 12.27 -4.26 -28.29
CA ALA A 566 11.27 -3.56 -29.08
C ALA A 566 10.91 -2.21 -28.45
N LEU A 567 10.52 -1.23 -29.28
CA LEU A 567 10.03 0.05 -28.79
C LEU A 567 8.64 -0.09 -28.16
N PRO A 568 8.32 0.72 -27.13
CA PRO A 568 6.96 0.78 -26.59
C PRO A 568 5.92 1.07 -27.68
N PRO A 569 4.72 0.49 -27.57
CA PRO A 569 3.67 0.70 -28.55
C PRO A 569 3.15 2.14 -28.51
N ALA A 570 3.00 2.75 -29.70
CA ALA A 570 2.30 4.01 -29.92
C ALA A 570 1.14 3.80 -30.90
N LEU A 571 0.09 4.60 -30.75
CA LEU A 571 -1.11 4.52 -31.57
C LEU A 571 -1.09 5.62 -32.63
N VAL A 572 -1.33 5.23 -33.88
CA VAL A 572 -1.30 6.15 -35.02
C VAL A 572 -2.66 6.14 -35.71
N GLY A 573 -3.28 7.30 -35.80
CA GLY A 573 -4.55 7.50 -36.50
C GLY A 573 -5.38 8.64 -35.90
N ASN A 574 -6.29 9.20 -36.71
CA ASN A 574 -7.14 10.33 -36.30
C ASN A 574 -8.27 9.92 -35.34
N ASP A 575 -8.66 8.64 -35.35
CA ASP A 575 -9.56 8.04 -34.38
C ASP A 575 -8.91 6.75 -33.86
N VAL A 576 -8.29 6.87 -32.70
CA VAL A 576 -7.55 5.79 -32.06
C VAL A 576 -8.50 4.64 -31.67
N SER A 577 -9.74 4.94 -31.30
CA SER A 577 -10.73 3.96 -30.87
C SER A 577 -11.27 3.11 -32.02
N ALA A 578 -11.45 3.69 -33.22
CA ALA A 578 -11.99 3.00 -34.40
C ALA A 578 -11.10 1.84 -34.90
N SER A 579 -9.84 1.82 -34.50
CA SER A 579 -8.86 0.81 -34.90
C SER A 579 -8.79 -0.40 -33.95
N ILE A 580 -9.53 -0.35 -32.85
CA ILE A 580 -9.51 -1.35 -31.77
C ILE A 580 -10.71 -2.28 -31.98
N THR A 581 -10.42 -3.57 -32.14
CA THR A 581 -11.45 -4.57 -32.44
C THR A 581 -11.48 -5.67 -31.39
N PRO A 582 -12.65 -6.10 -30.90
CA PRO A 582 -12.73 -7.19 -29.95
C PRO A 582 -12.25 -8.49 -30.59
N VAL A 583 -11.54 -9.32 -29.83
CA VAL A 583 -11.07 -10.64 -30.28
C VAL A 583 -12.19 -11.66 -30.04
N ALA A 584 -12.65 -12.29 -31.12
CA ALA A 584 -13.73 -13.27 -31.05
C ALA A 584 -13.39 -14.44 -30.09
N GLY A 585 -14.27 -14.69 -29.12
CA GLY A 585 -14.11 -15.76 -28.14
C GLY A 585 -13.18 -15.44 -26.96
N ALA A 586 -12.67 -14.21 -26.85
CA ALA A 586 -11.82 -13.76 -25.74
C ALA A 586 -12.42 -12.50 -25.09
N PHE A 587 -13.08 -12.67 -23.93
CA PHE A 587 -13.73 -11.59 -23.21
C PHE A 587 -12.71 -10.53 -22.74
N GLY A 588 -13.07 -9.25 -22.80
CA GLY A 588 -12.17 -8.14 -22.45
C GLY A 588 -10.87 -8.07 -23.27
N THR A 589 -10.78 -8.77 -24.40
CA THR A 589 -9.57 -8.82 -25.22
C THR A 589 -9.76 -8.07 -26.53
N TYR A 590 -8.80 -7.21 -26.88
CA TYR A 590 -8.89 -6.36 -28.07
C TYR A 590 -7.61 -6.38 -28.89
N ARG A 591 -7.72 -6.27 -30.21
CA ARG A 591 -6.60 -6.13 -31.14
C ARG A 591 -6.48 -4.69 -31.62
N MET A 592 -5.28 -4.12 -31.46
CA MET A 592 -4.92 -2.79 -31.98
C MET A 592 -4.02 -2.95 -33.20
N ALA A 593 -4.62 -2.94 -34.39
CA ALA A 593 -3.91 -3.26 -35.64
C ALA A 593 -2.98 -2.14 -36.14
N ASN A 594 -3.28 -0.89 -35.79
CA ASN A 594 -2.54 0.32 -36.18
C ASN A 594 -1.41 0.69 -35.21
N ALA A 595 -1.24 -0.05 -34.12
CA ALA A 595 -0.14 0.17 -33.19
C ALA A 595 1.22 0.04 -33.90
N LYS A 596 2.15 0.90 -33.52
CA LYS A 596 3.54 0.91 -33.97
C LYS A 596 4.46 0.58 -32.80
N PRO A 597 5.55 -0.18 -32.99
CA PRO A 597 6.08 -0.67 -34.28
C PRO A 597 5.28 -1.83 -34.90
N SER A 598 4.49 -2.55 -34.13
CA SER A 598 3.65 -3.66 -34.58
C SER A 598 2.30 -3.66 -33.88
N ALA A 599 1.34 -4.35 -34.47
CA ALA A 599 0.03 -4.59 -33.85
C ALA A 599 0.20 -5.26 -32.47
N VAL A 600 -0.62 -4.84 -31.50
CA VAL A 600 -0.62 -5.40 -30.14
C VAL A 600 -2.01 -5.92 -29.76
N THR A 601 -2.05 -6.77 -28.75
CA THR A 601 -3.29 -7.28 -28.16
C THR A 601 -3.39 -6.75 -26.74
N LEU A 602 -4.55 -6.18 -26.41
CA LEU A 602 -4.91 -5.72 -25.09
C LEU A 602 -5.64 -6.84 -24.34
N THR A 603 -5.25 -7.10 -23.10
CA THR A 603 -5.97 -7.94 -22.13
C THR A 603 -6.02 -7.25 -20.77
N PRO A 604 -6.88 -7.66 -19.83
CA PRO A 604 -6.92 -7.08 -18.49
C PRO A 604 -5.54 -7.07 -17.83
N PHE A 605 -5.14 -5.91 -17.30
CA PHE A 605 -3.82 -5.70 -16.71
C PHE A 605 -3.56 -6.66 -15.54
N PHE A 606 -4.57 -6.92 -14.71
CA PHE A 606 -4.40 -7.77 -13.54
C PHE A 606 -3.98 -9.19 -13.89
N ASP A 607 -4.31 -9.69 -15.08
CA ASP A 607 -3.99 -11.03 -15.56
C ASP A 607 -2.59 -11.14 -16.20
N GLN A 608 -1.85 -10.03 -16.32
CA GLN A 608 -0.52 -10.00 -16.93
C GLN A 608 0.61 -10.10 -15.90
N TYR A 609 0.71 -11.24 -15.23
CA TYR A 609 1.65 -11.46 -14.12
C TYR A 609 3.13 -11.55 -14.53
N GLU A 610 3.40 -12.18 -15.68
CA GLU A 610 4.75 -12.55 -16.14
C GLU A 610 5.21 -11.76 -17.38
N ASN A 611 4.43 -10.75 -17.79
CA ASN A 611 4.70 -9.98 -19.00
C ASN A 611 5.23 -8.60 -18.65
N ARG A 612 6.01 -8.04 -19.57
CA ARG A 612 6.16 -6.59 -19.69
C ARG A 612 4.88 -6.02 -20.26
N THR A 613 4.44 -4.90 -19.69
CA THR A 613 3.13 -4.32 -20.04
C THR A 613 3.25 -2.88 -20.51
N ALA A 614 2.34 -2.47 -21.39
CA ALA A 614 2.05 -1.06 -21.67
C ALA A 614 0.58 -0.76 -21.33
N VAL A 615 0.35 0.18 -20.43
CA VAL A 615 -1.00 0.63 -20.01
C VAL A 615 -1.32 1.98 -20.63
N TYR A 616 -0.32 2.87 -20.68
CA TYR A 616 -0.41 4.21 -21.25
C TYR A 616 0.17 4.21 -22.66
N PHE A 617 -0.62 4.71 -23.62
CA PHE A 617 -0.29 4.71 -25.04
C PHE A 617 -0.22 6.14 -25.57
N PRO A 618 0.96 6.60 -26.00
CA PRO A 618 1.06 7.82 -26.80
C PRO A 618 0.28 7.67 -28.10
N THR A 619 -0.41 8.73 -28.50
CA THR A 619 -1.23 8.81 -29.70
C THR A 619 -0.71 9.90 -30.63
N PHE A 620 -0.72 9.61 -31.92
CA PHE A 620 -0.27 10.49 -32.98
C PHE A 620 -1.27 10.47 -34.13
N SER A 621 -1.54 11.62 -34.73
CA SER A 621 -2.13 11.64 -36.08
C SER A 621 -1.16 11.05 -37.11
N GLU A 622 -1.66 10.72 -38.31
CA GLU A 622 -0.79 10.21 -39.38
C GLU A 622 0.30 11.21 -39.78
N ASP A 623 -0.04 12.51 -39.80
CA ASP A 623 0.89 13.60 -40.14
C ASP A 623 1.95 13.81 -39.05
N GLU A 624 1.55 13.72 -37.77
CA GLU A 624 2.50 13.79 -36.65
C GLU A 624 3.43 12.59 -36.65
N TRP A 625 2.93 11.39 -36.89
CA TRP A 625 3.78 10.20 -36.96
C TRP A 625 4.79 10.31 -38.11
N ALA A 626 4.39 10.85 -39.27
CA ALA A 626 5.29 11.05 -40.40
C ALA A 626 6.47 11.98 -40.09
N THR A 627 6.31 12.92 -39.15
CA THR A 627 7.33 13.93 -38.82
C THR A 627 8.07 13.64 -37.51
N LYS A 628 7.39 13.10 -36.50
CA LYS A 628 7.93 12.87 -35.14
C LYS A 628 8.37 11.43 -34.89
N SER A 629 8.05 10.47 -35.77
CA SER A 629 8.35 9.06 -35.46
C SER A 629 9.84 8.77 -35.32
N GLU A 630 10.73 9.42 -36.08
CA GLU A 630 12.17 9.23 -35.92
C GLU A 630 12.66 9.75 -34.56
N GLU A 631 12.21 10.94 -34.16
CA GLU A 631 12.52 11.55 -32.87
C GLU A 631 11.98 10.70 -31.70
N PHE A 632 10.70 10.31 -31.76
CA PHE A 632 10.09 9.43 -30.77
C PHE A 632 10.84 8.10 -30.63
N ARG A 633 11.19 7.46 -31.76
CA ARG A 633 11.97 6.21 -31.74
C ARG A 633 13.35 6.43 -31.15
N ALA A 634 14.02 7.53 -31.48
CA ALA A 634 15.34 7.86 -30.96
C ALA A 634 15.30 8.11 -29.45
N GLU A 635 14.30 8.85 -28.95
CA GLU A 635 14.11 9.12 -27.53
C GLU A 635 13.84 7.83 -26.74
N GLN A 636 12.90 7.01 -27.21
CA GLN A 636 12.59 5.72 -26.58
C GLN A 636 13.80 4.76 -26.61
N ALA A 637 14.55 4.73 -27.71
CA ALA A 637 15.78 3.94 -27.82
C ALA A 637 16.88 4.45 -26.87
N ALA A 638 17.05 5.77 -26.73
CA ALA A 638 18.01 6.36 -25.82
C ALA A 638 17.68 6.05 -24.35
N LYS A 639 16.39 6.14 -23.98
CA LYS A 639 15.93 5.78 -22.63
C LYS A 639 16.16 4.30 -22.33
N ALA A 640 15.81 3.42 -23.26
CA ALA A 640 16.06 1.97 -23.13
C ALA A 640 17.56 1.65 -23.03
N ALA A 641 18.40 2.31 -23.83
CA ALA A 641 19.86 2.11 -23.80
C ALA A 641 20.48 2.57 -22.48
N LEU A 642 20.02 3.70 -21.92
CA LEU A 642 20.47 4.18 -20.61
C LEU A 642 20.11 3.19 -19.50
N GLU A 643 18.89 2.66 -19.52
CA GLU A 643 18.43 1.68 -18.54
C GLU A 643 19.22 0.37 -18.64
N ALA A 644 19.41 -0.17 -19.84
CA ALA A 644 20.20 -1.39 -20.06
C ALA A 644 21.65 -1.25 -19.57
N ARG A 645 22.23 -0.05 -19.71
CA ARG A 645 23.58 0.26 -19.21
C ARG A 645 23.61 0.51 -17.70
N THR A 646 22.50 0.89 -17.07
CA THR A 646 22.47 1.16 -15.63
C THR A 646 22.73 -0.12 -14.84
N ALA A 647 23.81 -0.13 -14.07
CA ALA A 647 24.13 -1.19 -13.10
C ALA A 647 23.52 -0.88 -11.74
N ASP A 648 23.53 0.38 -11.33
CA ASP A 648 22.93 0.85 -10.08
C ASP A 648 22.48 2.31 -10.18
N VAL A 649 21.51 2.71 -9.36
CA VAL A 649 20.96 4.07 -9.34
C VAL A 649 20.44 4.45 -7.95
N ILE A 650 20.87 5.64 -7.50
CA ILE A 650 20.34 6.31 -6.32
C ILE A 650 19.66 7.62 -6.72
N TYR A 651 18.48 7.85 -6.16
CA TYR A 651 17.75 9.11 -6.23
C TYR A 651 17.90 9.81 -4.89
N LEU A 652 18.59 10.95 -4.87
CA LEU A 652 18.91 11.65 -3.64
C LEU A 652 17.69 12.45 -3.16
N GLY A 653 17.57 12.62 -1.85
CA GLY A 653 16.40 13.22 -1.21
C GLY A 653 15.21 12.28 -1.14
N GLU A 654 15.31 11.08 -1.72
CA GLU A 654 14.36 9.98 -1.55
C GLU A 654 14.92 8.98 -0.54
N MET A 655 14.20 8.74 0.55
CA MET A 655 14.80 8.13 1.73
C MET A 655 15.06 6.62 1.59
N GLN A 656 14.19 5.88 0.90
CA GLN A 656 14.38 4.46 0.66
C GLN A 656 15.60 4.19 -0.24
N PRO A 657 15.77 4.87 -1.39
CA PRO A 657 17.02 4.85 -2.15
C PRO A 657 18.25 5.19 -1.29
N GLU A 658 18.24 6.26 -0.51
CA GLU A 658 19.38 6.63 0.33
C GLU A 658 19.77 5.54 1.35
N ARG A 659 18.79 4.88 1.96
CA ARG A 659 19.06 3.78 2.90
C ARG A 659 19.55 2.52 2.22
N ASP A 660 19.13 2.23 1.00
CA ASP A 660 19.59 1.06 0.24
C ASP A 660 21.04 1.20 -0.23
N HIS A 661 21.53 2.44 -0.28
CA HIS A 661 22.89 2.81 -0.65
C HIS A 661 23.73 3.30 0.53
N ASP A 662 23.35 2.99 1.78
CA ASP A 662 24.08 3.40 2.99
C ASP A 662 24.52 4.88 2.99
N PHE A 663 23.56 5.78 2.77
CA PHE A 663 23.81 7.22 2.70
C PHE A 663 24.33 7.80 4.02
N ARG A 664 25.40 8.58 3.93
CA ARG A 664 26.16 9.19 5.03
C ARG A 664 26.40 10.69 4.73
N THR A 665 26.28 11.54 5.74
CA THR A 665 26.58 12.98 5.61
C THR A 665 26.99 13.58 6.95
N ASN A 666 27.82 14.63 6.94
CA ASN A 666 28.06 15.48 8.10
C ASN A 666 27.13 16.71 8.13
N GLN A 667 26.72 17.21 6.97
CA GLN A 667 25.86 18.39 6.83
C GLN A 667 25.20 18.45 5.45
N SER A 668 23.91 18.12 5.38
CA SER A 668 23.11 18.19 4.15
C SER A 668 21.64 18.47 4.42
N ASP A 669 20.99 19.12 3.45
CA ASP A 669 19.52 19.20 3.37
C ASP A 669 18.98 18.37 2.21
N VAL A 670 17.69 18.01 2.31
CA VAL A 670 16.88 17.56 1.17
C VAL A 670 16.41 18.79 0.42
N ILE A 671 16.58 18.77 -0.90
CA ILE A 671 16.09 19.79 -1.83
C ILE A 671 15.07 19.17 -2.78
N ALA A 672 14.16 19.98 -3.31
CA ALA A 672 13.23 19.56 -4.36
C ALA A 672 13.18 20.66 -5.43
N PHE A 673 13.51 20.32 -6.67
CA PHE A 673 13.51 21.25 -7.79
C PHE A 673 13.00 20.56 -9.05
N GLY A 674 12.19 21.24 -9.86
CA GLY A 674 11.71 20.69 -11.14
C GLY A 674 10.97 19.35 -11.02
N GLY A 675 10.34 19.07 -9.88
CA GLY A 675 9.64 17.80 -9.60
C GLY A 675 10.52 16.63 -9.19
N LYS A 676 11.84 16.83 -8.99
CA LYS A 676 12.75 15.80 -8.44
C LYS A 676 13.28 16.22 -7.07
N ASN A 677 13.39 15.24 -6.17
CA ASN A 677 14.14 15.41 -4.94
C ASN A 677 15.65 15.33 -5.23
N GLY A 678 16.44 15.89 -4.32
CA GLY A 678 17.88 15.83 -4.31
C GLY A 678 18.43 16.04 -2.90
N ARG A 679 19.74 15.92 -2.77
CA ARG A 679 20.49 16.32 -1.57
C ARG A 679 21.40 17.47 -1.92
N THR A 680 21.58 18.40 -0.98
CA THR A 680 22.65 19.39 -1.06
C THR A 680 23.53 19.32 0.17
N ALA A 681 24.83 19.08 -0.01
CA ALA A 681 25.80 19.31 1.05
C ALA A 681 25.98 20.83 1.23
N TRP A 682 25.95 21.31 2.47
CA TRP A 682 26.00 22.76 2.73
C TRP A 682 27.29 23.40 2.24
N TRP A 683 27.16 24.62 1.71
CA TRP A 683 28.28 25.48 1.35
C TRP A 683 29.30 25.58 2.49
N GLY A 684 30.60 25.61 2.14
CA GLY A 684 31.69 25.47 3.10
C GLY A 684 32.82 24.65 2.52
N VAL A 685 33.75 24.21 3.38
CA VAL A 685 34.84 23.31 3.00
C VAL A 685 34.72 22.03 3.82
N GLY A 686 34.64 20.89 3.15
CA GLY A 686 34.60 19.57 3.81
C GLY A 686 33.22 19.09 4.25
N ASN A 687 32.13 19.76 3.86
CA ASN A 687 30.79 19.20 4.00
C ASN A 687 30.56 18.18 2.88
N TYR A 688 29.92 17.06 3.19
CA TYR A 688 29.79 15.99 2.22
C TYR A 688 28.45 15.26 2.27
N ILE A 689 28.10 14.67 1.14
CA ILE A 689 27.19 13.53 1.06
C ILE A 689 27.96 12.35 0.47
N GLU A 690 27.73 11.15 0.98
CA GLU A 690 28.44 9.93 0.61
C GLU A 690 27.47 8.74 0.65
N PHE A 691 27.66 7.77 -0.23
CA PHE A 691 26.83 6.56 -0.30
C PHE A 691 27.53 5.47 -1.12
N ASP A 692 27.11 4.23 -0.95
CA ASP A 692 27.64 3.06 -1.62
C ASP A 692 26.81 2.71 -2.86
N MET A 693 27.46 2.59 -4.01
CA MET A 693 26.86 2.18 -5.28
C MET A 693 27.38 0.81 -5.69
N ALA A 694 26.49 -0.10 -6.09
CA ALA A 694 26.86 -1.36 -6.73
C ALA A 694 27.51 -1.11 -8.09
N VAL A 695 28.53 -1.89 -8.40
CA VAL A 695 29.32 -1.72 -9.64
C VAL A 695 29.35 -3.02 -10.47
N PRO A 696 29.36 -2.90 -11.81
CA PRO A 696 29.59 -4.04 -12.67
C PRO A 696 31.08 -4.42 -12.65
N ASP A 697 31.38 -5.68 -12.98
CA ASP A 697 32.76 -6.10 -13.25
C ASP A 697 33.26 -5.46 -14.56
N GLY A 698 34.36 -4.69 -14.50
CA GLY A 698 34.94 -3.98 -15.64
C GLY A 698 34.75 -2.45 -15.62
N PRO A 699 35.01 -1.76 -16.76
CA PRO A 699 34.97 -0.30 -16.84
C PRO A 699 33.54 0.24 -16.62
N ALA A 700 33.44 1.32 -15.84
CA ALA A 700 32.17 1.93 -15.48
C ALA A 700 32.23 3.46 -15.61
N ILE A 701 31.05 4.07 -15.73
CA ILE A 701 30.85 5.52 -15.75
C ILE A 701 29.95 5.88 -14.57
N LEU A 702 30.36 6.87 -13.79
CA LEU A 702 29.52 7.53 -12.81
C LEU A 702 28.79 8.68 -13.49
N GLN A 703 27.49 8.54 -13.75
CA GLN A 703 26.67 9.61 -14.28
C GLN A 703 25.95 10.32 -13.14
N VAL A 704 25.99 11.65 -13.12
CA VAL A 704 25.38 12.48 -12.08
C VAL A 704 24.44 13.50 -12.70
N LEU A 705 23.22 13.58 -12.15
CA LEU A 705 22.19 14.50 -12.57
C LEU A 705 22.16 15.74 -11.69
N TYR A 706 22.18 16.90 -12.33
CA TYR A 706 22.17 18.21 -11.69
C TYR A 706 21.11 19.13 -12.27
N TRP A 707 20.70 20.17 -11.54
CA TRP A 707 19.89 21.24 -12.13
C TRP A 707 20.78 22.16 -12.98
N GLY A 708 20.39 22.38 -14.23
CA GLY A 708 21.23 23.07 -15.22
C GLY A 708 21.49 24.55 -14.91
N GLU A 709 20.73 25.19 -14.03
CA GLU A 709 21.00 26.57 -13.58
C GLU A 709 22.01 26.64 -12.44
N GLU A 710 22.33 25.51 -11.80
CA GLU A 710 23.35 25.40 -10.76
C GLU A 710 24.75 25.31 -11.39
N THR A 711 25.15 26.36 -12.10
CA THR A 711 26.49 26.52 -12.67
C THR A 711 27.42 27.25 -11.71
N ASN A 712 28.73 27.17 -11.96
CA ASN A 712 29.79 27.79 -11.15
C ASN A 712 29.82 27.32 -9.68
N LYS A 713 29.41 26.07 -9.43
CA LYS A 713 29.64 25.39 -8.15
C LYS A 713 31.13 25.05 -7.99
N ASN A 714 31.55 24.57 -6.83
CA ASN A 714 32.90 24.14 -6.53
C ASN A 714 32.86 23.09 -5.42
N PHE A 715 32.75 21.83 -5.83
CA PHE A 715 32.84 20.65 -4.97
C PHE A 715 33.55 19.52 -5.72
N ASP A 716 34.07 18.56 -4.97
CA ASP A 716 34.74 17.39 -5.51
C ASP A 716 33.79 16.22 -5.66
N VAL A 717 34.02 15.43 -6.69
CA VAL A 717 33.47 14.09 -6.88
C VAL A 717 34.59 13.11 -6.56
N ILE A 718 34.41 12.34 -5.49
CA ILE A 718 35.41 11.42 -4.93
C ILE A 718 34.82 10.01 -4.97
N VAL A 719 35.59 9.03 -5.41
CA VAL A 719 35.19 7.61 -5.42
C VAL A 719 36.28 6.79 -4.73
N GLU A 720 35.93 6.01 -3.71
CA GLU A 720 36.88 5.19 -2.94
C GLU A 720 38.08 6.01 -2.38
N GLY A 721 37.82 7.28 -2.03
CA GLY A 721 38.84 8.21 -1.55
C GLY A 721 39.71 8.84 -2.65
N GLU A 722 39.52 8.49 -3.92
CA GLU A 722 40.22 9.09 -5.06
C GLU A 722 39.41 10.23 -5.69
N LEU A 723 40.06 11.35 -5.99
CA LEU A 723 39.43 12.49 -6.65
C LEU A 723 39.20 12.20 -8.13
N ILE A 724 37.94 12.07 -8.53
CA ILE A 724 37.55 11.83 -9.93
C ILE A 724 37.41 13.14 -10.70
N ALA A 725 36.74 14.13 -10.11
CA ALA A 725 36.51 15.42 -10.74
C ALA A 725 36.30 16.54 -9.73
N ASN A 726 36.50 17.78 -10.17
CA ASN A 726 36.05 18.97 -9.46
C ASN A 726 34.91 19.60 -10.28
N GLU A 727 33.71 19.60 -9.73
CA GLU A 727 32.50 20.04 -10.40
C GLU A 727 32.38 21.56 -10.36
N ARG A 728 32.40 22.18 -11.55
CA ARG A 728 32.28 23.63 -11.71
C ARG A 728 31.25 24.10 -12.71
N ARG A 729 30.98 23.33 -13.78
CA ARG A 729 30.24 23.73 -14.99
C ARG A 729 30.15 25.25 -15.19
N GLU A 730 31.12 25.81 -15.89
CA GLU A 730 31.15 27.24 -16.22
C GLU A 730 30.20 27.56 -17.39
N GLY A 731 29.50 28.69 -17.34
CA GLY A 731 28.64 29.17 -18.43
C GLY A 731 27.21 29.56 -18.00
N PRO A 732 26.39 30.02 -18.96
CA PRO A 732 24.99 30.32 -18.69
C PRO A 732 24.26 29.02 -18.33
N GLY A 733 23.55 29.05 -17.21
CA GLY A 733 22.71 27.93 -16.78
C GLY A 733 21.54 27.68 -17.73
N LYS A 734 20.95 26.48 -17.63
CA LYS A 734 19.75 26.10 -18.37
C LYS A 734 18.67 25.59 -17.43
N PRO A 735 17.38 25.94 -17.65
CA PRO A 735 16.28 25.49 -16.81
C PRO A 735 15.86 24.05 -17.16
N GLU A 736 16.81 23.12 -17.17
CA GLU A 736 16.62 21.69 -17.43
C GLU A 736 17.59 20.86 -16.59
N PHE A 737 17.29 19.57 -16.36
CA PHE A 737 18.24 18.66 -15.74
C PHE A 737 19.38 18.32 -16.71
N VAL A 738 20.62 18.31 -16.21
CA VAL A 738 21.82 18.02 -16.98
C VAL A 738 22.54 16.81 -16.36
N ALA A 739 22.71 15.77 -17.16
CA ALA A 739 23.52 14.60 -16.80
C ALA A 739 24.99 14.85 -17.16
N VAL A 740 25.90 14.53 -16.23
CA VAL A 740 27.36 14.63 -16.42
C VAL A 740 27.98 13.26 -16.16
N ASP A 741 28.78 12.81 -17.11
CA ASP A 741 29.47 11.51 -17.05
C ASP A 741 30.91 11.68 -16.54
N TYR A 742 31.27 10.93 -15.50
CA TYR A 742 32.63 10.79 -15.00
C TYR A 742 33.12 9.36 -15.24
N VAL A 743 34.18 9.19 -16.03
CA VAL A 743 34.77 7.88 -16.30
C VAL A 743 35.50 7.40 -15.04
N LEU A 744 35.16 6.20 -14.55
CA LEU A 744 35.82 5.61 -13.40
C LEU A 744 37.06 4.82 -13.86
N PRO A 745 38.24 5.05 -13.25
CA PRO A 745 39.41 4.20 -13.48
C PRO A 745 39.08 2.72 -13.16
N PRO A 746 39.48 1.75 -14.02
CA PRO A 746 39.15 0.34 -13.83
C PRO A 746 39.58 -0.23 -12.46
N GLU A 747 40.66 0.29 -11.89
CA GLU A 747 41.16 -0.06 -10.56
C GLU A 747 40.20 0.26 -9.41
N LEU A 748 39.26 1.19 -9.60
CA LEU A 748 38.27 1.52 -8.58
C LEU A 748 37.12 0.52 -8.52
N THR A 749 36.80 -0.15 -9.64
CA THR A 749 35.67 -1.09 -9.75
C THR A 749 36.09 -2.56 -9.81
N ALA A 750 37.33 -2.85 -10.25
CA ALA A 750 37.79 -4.23 -10.45
C ALA A 750 37.72 -5.08 -9.17
N GLY A 751 36.96 -6.18 -9.23
CA GLY A 751 36.83 -7.15 -8.13
C GLY A 751 36.02 -6.67 -6.93
N LYS A 752 35.26 -5.57 -7.06
CA LYS A 752 34.38 -5.05 -6.01
C LYS A 752 32.91 -5.23 -6.40
N ASP A 753 32.06 -5.48 -5.40
CA ASP A 753 30.61 -5.50 -5.58
C ASP A 753 29.99 -4.09 -5.44
N LYS A 754 30.65 -3.22 -4.64
CA LYS A 754 30.21 -1.84 -4.36
C LYS A 754 31.41 -0.89 -4.25
N ILE A 755 31.15 0.41 -4.45
CA ILE A 755 32.09 1.52 -4.26
C ILE A 755 31.42 2.64 -3.46
N ALA A 756 32.19 3.35 -2.62
CA ALA A 756 31.75 4.58 -1.98
C ALA A 756 31.92 5.78 -2.93
N VAL A 757 30.84 6.53 -3.15
CA VAL A 757 30.80 7.77 -3.94
C VAL A 757 30.53 8.93 -2.98
N ARG A 758 31.34 9.99 -3.05
CA ARG A 758 31.28 11.16 -2.17
C ARG A 758 31.31 12.46 -2.96
N PHE A 759 30.43 13.38 -2.60
CA PHE A 759 30.44 14.77 -3.07
C PHE A 759 30.84 15.66 -1.91
N GLU A 760 31.97 16.37 -2.03
CA GLU A 760 32.56 17.16 -0.93
C GLU A 760 32.77 18.62 -1.33
N THR A 761 32.27 19.55 -0.52
CA THR A 761 32.29 20.99 -0.83
C THR A 761 33.68 21.62 -0.74
N ARG A 762 33.99 22.50 -1.70
CA ARG A 762 35.21 23.34 -1.77
C ARG A 762 34.88 24.85 -1.80
N GLY A 763 33.81 25.26 -1.14
CA GLY A 763 33.42 26.66 -0.97
C GLY A 763 32.02 26.99 -1.49
N SER A 764 31.42 26.16 -2.34
CA SER A 764 29.98 26.21 -2.64
C SER A 764 29.27 24.99 -2.05
N ASP A 765 27.95 25.02 -2.05
CA ASP A 765 27.10 23.86 -1.84
C ASP A 765 27.26 22.82 -2.97
N ALA A 766 26.85 21.58 -2.71
CA ALA A 766 26.90 20.46 -3.67
C ALA A 766 25.50 19.85 -3.85
N PRO A 767 24.63 20.46 -4.68
CA PRO A 767 23.32 19.91 -5.01
C PRO A 767 23.46 18.75 -6.00
N VAL A 768 22.86 17.61 -5.67
CA VAL A 768 22.88 16.38 -6.48
C VAL A 768 21.50 15.72 -6.41
N TYR A 769 20.93 15.34 -7.55
CA TYR A 769 19.55 14.83 -7.64
C TYR A 769 19.50 13.32 -7.90
N GLU A 770 20.37 12.82 -8.77
CA GLU A 770 20.39 11.40 -9.15
C GLU A 770 21.82 11.00 -9.51
N VAL A 771 22.21 9.78 -9.14
CA VAL A 771 23.52 9.21 -9.49
C VAL A 771 23.34 7.79 -10.01
N ARG A 772 23.98 7.49 -11.15
CA ARG A 772 23.96 6.18 -11.80
C ARG A 772 25.37 5.63 -11.96
N ILE A 773 25.52 4.33 -11.75
CA ILE A 773 26.64 3.57 -12.31
C ILE A 773 26.18 2.98 -13.63
N LEU A 774 26.90 3.32 -14.71
CA LEU A 774 26.68 2.78 -16.04
C LEU A 774 27.81 1.83 -16.43
N ARG A 775 27.45 0.71 -17.06
CA ARG A 775 28.39 -0.12 -17.81
C ARG A 775 28.97 0.72 -18.97
N ALA A 776 30.29 0.72 -19.12
CA ALA A 776 30.93 1.39 -20.25
C ALA A 776 30.57 0.70 -21.57
N GLU A 777 30.50 1.47 -22.66
CA GLU A 777 30.29 0.89 -23.99
C GLU A 777 31.54 0.11 -24.42
N ALA A 778 31.31 -1.09 -24.95
CA ALA A 778 32.36 -2.04 -25.34
C ALA A 778 33.14 -1.60 -26.59
#